data_AF-A0A1N6D4M7-F1
#
_entry.id   AF-A0A1N6D4M7-F1
#
_cell.length_a   1.000
_cell.length_b   1.000
_cell.length_c   1.000
_cell.angle_alpha   90.00
_cell.angle_beta   90.00
_cell.angle_gamma   90.00
#
_symmetry.space_group_name_H-M   'P 1'
#
loop_
_entity.id
_entity.type
_entity.pdbx_description
1 polymer ?
#
loop_
_entity_poly.entity_id
_entity_poly.type
_entity_poly.pdbx_seq_one_letter_code
_entity_poly.pdbx_strand_id
1 'polypeptide(L)'
;MQQCTLYATFVGINAYPEGQLSGCIADVLDLDLLLREQIAQQKEVVYKPQYFLAPNEADKTRLAEYPTQLDYKSPTFANITKEAFRHFKDAKKGDICLFYYSGHGSQIDAPSVFHFSKPDQQNETIVCVDSRDPAEPEARDIIDKELAYLIWQAFDKKESHNLVIMDCCHSGNNTRSLMKTAPEVKFRFIPSSRNKIPFESYIGYGDGAFYTVEDGNAKIKTPRYVHLASCRDDEKAQETMGGGLFTVKLLEALRAGGTAKSYRNLMQSLAITVGNRADKQTPVAFSQEDKDLDQQFLSSSIIPYKPTFEVRGGRSWKMFGGAIHSLTAGTKVRVTDGELTADVALLEVFPTHSILDPTGMRAFDTDTETAKAIVLKVPEPFMKVSVKVKDPKPLKDAYRHPYFTLLFEENAPGAQYIIQTLEDGQYALFAVNGTTPLFKREHDPAEFLENVNKVGNWLNAVELKNIDPAFTKDDFIFEWQVIEGVEDVDAVKEELKPQAEGVTLHYRNGFSPAFRLKISISPKAAFTSCYIKALYLDSTYGINGDLIRDDNNQLEGGNGIFLSYAIGTETFVTLPVILEKKYSLYNINEAIDLLKIVVSDTRMNLDQYNQETLELDDPNGGTRAIDVTRTRAGKTVEQPRWSIFTFDIKCVGEQKEQILKPGAKVDFAGFTVETPDGISAKAFALTAADQQQAFEEVKTRSADVAPGFKPSANIWGEALTDTPFAHIQALELFPEGGKLEIQEGKPLIIRPNAPRTATRSLGDDKLEEIIIPYGYDSNLQMYIPLGYADDKGNIFIEQLPPETPGQLRPDAVNTRSLGSSVKLFFKKIFRPKEVNKLVLYALENKAWVEQKNMDKLSSGGKAVLLIHGIIGDTKYMVEVFKEHAAGIDFILTYDYENLSTAVSQTAEILHNKLKAAGFGGAGKMPELSIVAHSMGGLVSRWLIEQVPGVNYVKRLILVGSPCGGSEMAKLGVSAFGLLTQALNVTGPVKYAITGLSYLLKHLKLHPGTTLQELSPGSDLLQKLSLSGMADKVQYHIIGGNTDLLKDYNGDDFFLKRIAASLKDKILYPGLSFALYEKEPNDMAVTLKSMQAIHQLDATAQVQIVASNHLTYFREGESLTKLLKLI
;
A
#
# COMPACT_ATOMS: atom_id res chain seq x y z
N MET A 1 -14.32 33.35 -17.74
CA MET A 1 -13.15 33.92 -17.02
C MET A 1 -12.86 35.28 -17.61
N GLN A 2 -12.30 36.21 -16.81
CA GLN A 2 -11.86 37.52 -17.30
C GLN A 2 -10.61 37.30 -18.16
N GLN A 3 -10.51 37.95 -19.32
CA GLN A 3 -9.36 37.83 -20.23
C GLN A 3 -8.08 38.30 -19.53
N CYS A 4 -7.05 37.45 -19.48
CA CYS A 4 -5.76 37.72 -18.82
C CYS A 4 -4.70 38.08 -19.86
N THR A 5 -3.85 39.09 -19.60
CA THR A 5 -2.71 39.42 -20.46
C THR A 5 -1.39 39.07 -19.78
N LEU A 6 -0.53 38.32 -20.49
CA LEU A 6 0.86 38.08 -20.09
C LEU A 6 1.79 39.06 -20.84
N TYR A 7 2.31 40.03 -20.10
CA TYR A 7 3.38 40.92 -20.54
C TYR A 7 4.72 40.28 -20.21
N ALA A 8 5.56 39.99 -21.21
CA ALA A 8 6.89 39.43 -21.01
C ALA A 8 7.96 40.35 -21.62
N THR A 9 8.93 40.78 -20.84
CA THR A 9 10.11 41.51 -21.33
C THR A 9 11.33 40.62 -21.18
N PHE A 10 12.00 40.33 -22.28
CA PHE A 10 13.22 39.52 -22.33
C PHE A 10 14.44 40.36 -22.65
N VAL A 11 15.52 40.13 -21.90
CA VAL A 11 16.84 40.72 -22.13
C VAL A 11 17.86 39.60 -22.24
N GLY A 12 18.57 39.53 -23.37
CA GLY A 12 19.57 38.50 -23.65
C GLY A 12 20.80 39.10 -24.32
N ILE A 13 21.98 38.92 -23.74
CA ILE A 13 23.19 39.60 -24.20
C ILE A 13 24.33 38.59 -24.36
N ASN A 14 24.76 38.35 -25.59
CA ASN A 14 25.93 37.52 -25.90
C ASN A 14 27.11 38.38 -26.39
N ALA A 15 26.84 39.39 -27.22
CA ALA A 15 27.84 40.21 -27.91
C ALA A 15 28.43 41.34 -27.04
N TYR A 16 28.92 41.02 -25.85
CA TYR A 16 29.68 41.99 -25.04
C TYR A 16 31.00 42.37 -25.72
N PRO A 17 31.44 43.64 -25.65
CA PRO A 17 32.76 44.07 -26.12
C PRO A 17 33.90 43.27 -25.46
N GLU A 18 33.78 43.00 -24.16
CA GLU A 18 34.65 42.12 -23.39
C GLU A 18 33.84 41.02 -22.71
N GLY A 19 34.33 39.78 -22.70
CA GLY A 19 33.69 38.67 -21.98
C GLY A 19 32.57 37.93 -22.72
N GLN A 20 32.39 38.14 -24.04
CA GLN A 20 31.34 37.54 -24.90
C GLN A 20 30.72 36.23 -24.39
N LEU A 21 29.40 36.13 -24.29
CA LEU A 21 28.68 34.90 -23.94
C LEU A 21 28.12 34.20 -25.19
N SER A 22 27.58 33.00 -25.01
CA SER A 22 27.03 32.18 -26.11
C SER A 22 25.61 31.67 -25.89
N GLY A 23 25.14 31.55 -24.64
CA GLY A 23 23.83 30.96 -24.35
C GLY A 23 22.73 31.93 -23.94
N CYS A 24 23.00 33.23 -23.76
CA CYS A 24 21.98 34.16 -23.27
C CYS A 24 20.86 34.41 -24.29
N ILE A 25 21.17 34.37 -25.59
CA ILE A 25 20.15 34.43 -26.64
C ILE A 25 19.33 33.14 -26.68
N ALA A 26 19.96 31.96 -26.54
CA ALA A 26 19.26 30.68 -26.51
C ALA A 26 18.26 30.61 -25.35
N ASP A 27 18.69 31.02 -24.16
CA ASP A 27 17.85 31.08 -22.97
C ASP A 27 16.54 31.88 -23.19
N VAL A 28 16.65 33.07 -23.79
CA VAL A 28 15.49 33.92 -24.11
C VAL A 28 14.55 33.20 -25.08
N LEU A 29 15.10 32.67 -26.16
CA LEU A 29 14.31 32.04 -27.22
C LEU A 29 13.59 30.79 -26.72
N ASP A 30 14.24 29.98 -25.88
CA ASP A 30 13.68 28.75 -25.33
C ASP A 30 12.58 29.02 -24.30
N LEU A 31 12.75 30.05 -23.46
CA LEU A 31 11.71 30.48 -22.52
C LEU A 31 10.52 31.10 -23.27
N ASP A 32 10.75 31.96 -24.25
CA ASP A 32 9.68 32.51 -25.08
C ASP A 32 8.91 31.40 -25.80
N LEU A 33 9.61 30.40 -26.33
CA LEU A 33 8.98 29.27 -27.02
C LEU A 33 8.10 28.46 -26.06
N LEU A 34 8.58 28.16 -24.86
CA LEU A 34 7.78 27.49 -23.82
C LEU A 34 6.50 28.27 -23.50
N LEU A 35 6.60 29.60 -23.32
CA LEU A 35 5.44 30.44 -23.02
C LEU A 35 4.44 30.46 -24.17
N ARG A 36 4.91 30.57 -25.42
CA ARG A 36 4.06 30.50 -26.62
C ARG A 36 3.33 29.17 -26.71
N GLU A 37 4.03 28.06 -26.48
CA GLU A 37 3.43 26.73 -26.47
C GLU A 37 2.41 26.57 -25.35
N GLN A 38 2.71 27.04 -24.14
CA GLN A 38 1.77 27.00 -23.00
C GLN A 38 0.52 27.84 -23.28
N ILE A 39 0.68 29.02 -23.88
CA ILE A 39 -0.44 29.90 -24.22
C ILE A 39 -1.26 29.35 -25.37
N ALA A 40 -0.65 28.69 -26.37
CA ALA A 40 -1.38 28.06 -27.46
C ALA A 40 -2.35 26.95 -26.99
N GLN A 41 -2.14 26.40 -25.80
CA GLN A 41 -3.01 25.39 -25.19
C GLN A 41 -4.29 25.99 -24.55
N GLN A 42 -4.45 27.31 -24.55
CA GLN A 42 -5.55 28.03 -23.91
C GLN A 42 -6.00 29.25 -24.73
N LYS A 43 -7.30 29.55 -24.75
CA LYS A 43 -7.85 30.59 -25.62
C LYS A 43 -8.02 31.96 -24.97
N GLU A 44 -7.83 32.05 -23.66
CA GLU A 44 -8.28 33.19 -22.83
C GLU A 44 -7.12 34.10 -22.37
N VAL A 45 -5.89 33.82 -22.83
CA VAL A 45 -4.66 34.55 -22.46
C VAL A 45 -4.07 35.28 -23.67
N VAL A 46 -3.84 36.58 -23.53
CA VAL A 46 -3.17 37.40 -24.55
C VAL A 46 -1.68 37.50 -24.23
N TYR A 47 -0.81 37.05 -25.13
CA TYR A 47 0.64 37.12 -24.94
C TYR A 47 1.24 38.37 -25.61
N LYS A 48 2.01 39.16 -24.86
CA LYS A 48 2.69 40.37 -25.33
C LYS A 48 4.18 40.33 -24.95
N PRO A 49 5.04 39.69 -25.77
CA PRO A 49 6.47 39.71 -25.54
C PRO A 49 7.14 40.98 -26.09
N GLN A 50 8.23 41.43 -25.45
CA GLN A 50 9.15 42.46 -25.92
C GLN A 50 10.59 41.98 -25.73
N TYR A 51 11.46 42.22 -26.72
CA TYR A 51 12.80 41.65 -26.76
C TYR A 51 13.89 42.74 -26.82
N PHE A 52 14.91 42.58 -25.98
CA PHE A 52 16.14 43.37 -26.02
C PHE A 52 17.33 42.42 -26.14
N LEU A 53 17.86 42.26 -27.36
CA LEU A 53 18.84 41.20 -27.69
C LEU A 53 20.12 41.79 -28.28
N ALA A 54 21.27 41.29 -27.82
CA ALA A 54 22.59 41.53 -28.42
C ALA A 54 23.21 40.20 -28.88
N PRO A 55 22.79 39.68 -30.06
CA PRO A 55 23.30 38.43 -30.60
C PRO A 55 24.73 38.55 -31.11
N ASN A 56 25.52 37.48 -30.99
CA ASN A 56 26.80 37.35 -31.67
C ASN A 56 26.63 36.69 -33.06
N GLU A 57 27.71 36.50 -33.82
CA GLU A 57 27.64 35.89 -35.16
C GLU A 57 27.02 34.48 -35.17
N ALA A 58 27.25 33.68 -34.12
CA ALA A 58 26.71 32.32 -34.00
C ALA A 58 25.20 32.31 -33.73
N ASP A 59 24.62 33.41 -33.25
CA ASP A 59 23.19 33.52 -32.98
C ASP A 59 22.36 33.84 -34.23
N LYS A 60 22.97 34.28 -35.33
CA LYS A 60 22.26 34.64 -36.57
C LYS A 60 21.44 33.49 -37.12
N THR A 61 22.02 32.30 -37.19
CA THR A 61 21.33 31.08 -37.65
C THR A 61 20.17 30.75 -36.72
N ARG A 62 20.39 30.80 -35.40
CA ARG A 62 19.35 30.51 -34.40
C ARG A 62 18.17 31.47 -34.49
N LEU A 63 18.43 32.76 -34.71
CA LEU A 63 17.38 33.77 -34.90
C LEU A 63 16.64 33.59 -36.23
N ALA A 64 17.33 33.18 -37.29
CA ALA A 64 16.72 32.91 -38.59
C ALA A 64 15.84 31.65 -38.58
N GLU A 65 16.22 30.64 -37.80
CA GLU A 65 15.47 29.39 -37.62
C GLU A 65 14.33 29.52 -36.59
N TYR A 66 14.25 30.64 -35.86
CA TYR A 66 13.22 30.82 -34.85
C TYR A 66 11.81 30.88 -35.49
N PRO A 67 10.79 30.16 -34.98
CA PRO A 67 9.50 30.03 -35.65
C PRO A 67 8.71 31.32 -35.84
N THR A 68 9.07 32.40 -35.13
CA THR A 68 8.40 33.71 -35.20
C THR A 68 9.44 34.78 -35.52
N GLN A 69 9.14 35.67 -36.46
CA GLN A 69 10.00 36.83 -36.69
C GLN A 69 9.99 37.73 -35.46
N LEU A 70 11.16 37.93 -34.85
CA LEU A 70 11.31 38.75 -33.65
C LEU A 70 11.72 40.18 -34.01
N ASP A 71 10.95 41.16 -33.53
CA ASP A 71 11.38 42.55 -33.47
C ASP A 71 12.06 42.79 -32.12
N TYR A 72 13.37 43.08 -32.15
CA TYR A 72 14.18 43.27 -30.94
C TYR A 72 15.02 44.54 -31.02
N LYS A 73 15.27 45.15 -29.86
CA LYS A 73 16.14 46.32 -29.71
C LYS A 73 17.48 45.91 -29.08
N SER A 74 18.50 46.74 -29.25
CA SER A 74 19.77 46.54 -28.56
C SER A 74 19.60 46.76 -27.03
N PRO A 75 20.11 45.89 -26.15
CA PRO A 75 19.99 45.99 -24.69
C PRO A 75 21.00 46.99 -24.12
N THR A 76 20.89 48.25 -24.54
CA THR A 76 21.70 49.36 -24.04
C THR A 76 21.22 49.85 -22.69
N PHE A 77 22.09 50.54 -21.93
CA PHE A 77 21.70 51.17 -20.66
C PHE A 77 20.45 52.05 -20.83
N ALA A 78 20.39 52.85 -21.89
CA ALA A 78 19.24 53.68 -22.20
C ALA A 78 17.97 52.88 -22.52
N ASN A 79 18.06 51.82 -23.32
CA ASN A 79 16.90 51.02 -23.72
C ASN A 79 16.33 50.21 -22.55
N ILE A 80 17.18 49.61 -21.72
CA ILE A 80 16.73 48.86 -20.54
C ILE A 80 16.08 49.81 -19.52
N THR A 81 16.74 50.92 -19.18
CA THR A 81 16.24 51.84 -18.15
C THR A 81 15.01 52.66 -18.57
N LYS A 82 14.86 52.99 -19.86
CA LYS A 82 13.76 53.85 -20.35
C LYS A 82 12.62 53.09 -21.00
N GLU A 83 12.83 51.87 -21.50
CA GLU A 83 11.81 51.16 -22.29
C GLU A 83 11.40 49.81 -21.71
N ALA A 84 12.34 48.97 -21.26
CA ALA A 84 12.06 47.59 -20.86
C ALA A 84 10.97 47.46 -19.78
N PHE A 85 11.01 48.32 -18.77
CA PHE A 85 10.04 48.35 -17.67
C PHE A 85 8.75 49.10 -18.01
N ARG A 86 8.76 49.98 -19.03
CA ARG A 86 7.55 50.69 -19.48
C ARG A 86 6.53 49.74 -20.11
N HIS A 87 6.96 48.57 -20.59
CA HIS A 87 6.08 47.52 -21.12
C HIS A 87 4.95 47.15 -20.16
N PHE A 88 5.24 47.16 -18.87
CA PHE A 88 4.30 46.75 -17.84
C PHE A 88 3.29 47.84 -17.46
N LYS A 89 3.41 49.07 -17.96
CA LYS A 89 2.62 50.24 -17.50
C LYS A 89 1.11 50.01 -17.56
N ASP A 90 0.64 49.27 -18.58
CA ASP A 90 -0.78 49.06 -18.88
C ASP A 90 -1.35 47.78 -18.24
N ALA A 91 -0.56 47.04 -17.45
CA ALA A 91 -0.99 45.83 -16.76
C ALA A 91 -2.04 46.13 -15.68
N LYS A 92 -3.09 45.32 -15.65
CA LYS A 92 -4.25 45.45 -14.75
C LYS A 92 -4.30 44.30 -13.74
N LYS A 93 -5.26 44.39 -12.81
CA LYS A 93 -5.57 43.30 -11.87
C LYS A 93 -5.84 41.99 -12.64
N GLY A 94 -5.14 40.93 -12.25
CA GLY A 94 -5.24 39.62 -12.90
C GLY A 94 -4.34 39.42 -14.13
N ASP A 95 -3.66 40.46 -14.62
CA ASP A 95 -2.60 40.32 -15.63
C ASP A 95 -1.30 39.78 -14.99
N ILE A 96 -0.40 39.31 -15.84
CA ILE A 96 0.89 38.76 -15.44
C ILE A 96 2.00 39.57 -16.09
N CYS A 97 2.99 39.99 -15.29
CA CYS A 97 4.19 40.69 -15.76
C CYS A 97 5.42 39.82 -15.49
N LEU A 98 6.15 39.46 -16.54
CA LEU A 98 7.40 38.72 -16.49
C LEU A 98 8.55 39.61 -16.98
N PHE A 99 9.58 39.82 -16.17
CA PHE A 99 10.86 40.36 -16.60
C PHE A 99 11.92 39.25 -16.51
N TYR A 100 12.58 38.96 -17.63
CA TYR A 100 13.61 37.92 -17.74
C TYR A 100 14.93 38.54 -18.23
N TYR A 101 16.01 38.32 -17.47
CA TYR A 101 17.36 38.78 -17.82
C TYR A 101 18.33 37.60 -17.87
N SER A 102 19.08 37.48 -18.97
CA SER A 102 20.19 36.54 -19.13
C SER A 102 21.42 37.28 -19.66
N GLY A 103 22.50 37.29 -18.88
CA GLY A 103 23.69 38.09 -19.19
C GLY A 103 24.71 38.12 -18.06
N HIS A 104 25.70 38.99 -18.18
CA HIS A 104 26.70 39.21 -17.15
C HIS A 104 26.11 39.97 -15.96
N GLY A 105 26.47 39.51 -14.76
CA GLY A 105 26.47 40.33 -13.56
C GLY A 105 27.88 40.82 -13.21
N SER A 106 27.95 41.89 -12.45
CA SER A 106 29.20 42.43 -11.91
C SER A 106 28.98 43.20 -10.62
N GLN A 107 30.04 43.79 -10.07
CA GLN A 107 30.01 44.57 -8.83
C GLN A 107 30.62 45.96 -9.02
N ILE A 108 30.13 46.91 -8.21
CA ILE A 108 30.65 48.27 -8.13
C ILE A 108 30.70 48.75 -6.68
N ASP A 109 31.62 49.66 -6.35
CA ASP A 109 31.73 50.23 -5.00
C ASP A 109 30.41 50.90 -4.57
N ALA A 110 29.87 50.49 -3.42
CA ALA A 110 28.68 51.09 -2.85
C ALA A 110 29.00 52.44 -2.17
N PRO A 111 28.17 53.48 -2.38
CA PRO A 111 28.21 54.71 -1.59
C PRO A 111 28.06 54.43 -0.09
N SER A 112 28.66 55.28 0.76
CA SER A 112 28.66 55.11 2.22
C SER A 112 27.27 54.98 2.84
N VAL A 113 26.27 55.62 2.22
CA VAL A 113 24.86 55.56 2.65
C VAL A 113 24.26 54.15 2.60
N PHE A 114 24.87 53.19 1.90
CA PHE A 114 24.42 51.79 1.82
C PHE A 114 25.27 50.79 2.62
N HIS A 115 26.39 51.23 3.21
CA HIS A 115 27.34 50.36 3.93
C HIS A 115 26.69 49.61 5.10
N PHE A 116 25.69 50.21 5.75
CA PHE A 116 24.94 49.55 6.84
C PHE A 116 24.24 48.26 6.42
N SER A 117 23.97 48.07 5.13
CA SER A 117 23.25 46.92 4.56
C SER A 117 24.11 46.04 3.65
N LYS A 118 25.39 46.38 3.47
CA LYS A 118 26.33 45.72 2.54
C LYS A 118 27.65 45.42 3.25
N PRO A 119 27.82 44.24 3.85
CA PRO A 119 29.04 43.87 4.57
C PRO A 119 30.33 43.92 3.73
N ASP A 120 30.22 43.71 2.42
CA ASP A 120 31.31 43.77 1.44
C ASP A 120 31.50 45.17 0.81
N GLN A 121 30.64 46.13 1.15
CA GLN A 121 30.60 47.49 0.60
C GLN A 121 30.50 47.54 -0.93
N GLN A 122 29.93 46.51 -1.57
CA GLN A 122 29.69 46.46 -3.00
C GLN A 122 28.19 46.50 -3.32
N ASN A 123 27.84 47.11 -4.44
CA ASN A 123 26.54 46.94 -5.07
C ASN A 123 26.66 45.96 -6.24
N GLU A 124 25.65 45.10 -6.37
CA GLU A 124 25.52 44.23 -7.54
C GLU A 124 25.01 45.02 -8.73
N THR A 125 25.38 44.58 -9.93
CA THR A 125 25.03 45.25 -11.17
C THR A 125 24.70 44.24 -12.27
N ILE A 126 23.81 44.64 -13.19
CA ILE A 126 23.66 43.96 -14.49
C ILE A 126 24.36 44.79 -15.56
N VAL A 127 25.06 44.10 -16.48
CA VAL A 127 25.91 44.73 -17.49
C VAL A 127 25.12 44.86 -18.78
N CYS A 128 24.99 46.08 -19.30
CA CYS A 128 24.36 46.33 -20.61
C CYS A 128 25.38 46.10 -21.73
N VAL A 129 24.91 45.99 -22.98
CA VAL A 129 25.83 45.72 -24.11
C VAL A 129 26.81 46.86 -24.38
N ASP A 130 26.40 48.10 -24.09
CA ASP A 130 27.18 49.33 -24.22
C ASP A 130 27.87 49.73 -22.91
N SER A 131 27.67 48.97 -21.83
CA SER A 131 28.34 49.25 -20.57
C SER A 131 29.85 49.11 -20.75
N ARG A 132 30.59 50.07 -20.18
CA ARG A 132 32.06 50.09 -20.14
C ARG A 132 32.71 50.28 -21.51
N ASP A 133 31.96 50.69 -22.52
CA ASP A 133 32.53 51.17 -23.78
C ASP A 133 33.19 52.55 -23.54
N PRO A 134 34.50 52.70 -23.77
CA PRO A 134 35.18 53.99 -23.64
C PRO A 134 34.59 55.09 -24.56
N ALA A 135 33.90 54.71 -25.64
CA ALA A 135 33.21 55.63 -26.53
C ALA A 135 31.86 56.13 -25.97
N GLU A 136 31.27 55.42 -25.00
CA GLU A 136 29.98 55.72 -24.39
C GLU A 136 30.10 55.80 -22.86
N PRO A 137 30.82 56.79 -22.29
CA PRO A 137 31.13 56.85 -20.86
C PRO A 137 29.90 57.02 -19.94
N GLU A 138 28.76 57.46 -20.48
CA GLU A 138 27.47 57.51 -19.77
C GLU A 138 26.75 56.15 -19.74
N ALA A 139 27.14 55.21 -20.62
CA ALA A 139 26.66 53.85 -20.62
C ALA A 139 27.43 53.02 -19.59
N ARG A 140 26.76 52.71 -18.48
CA ARG A 140 27.33 51.99 -17.34
C ARG A 140 26.49 50.78 -16.97
N ASP A 141 26.99 49.98 -16.05
CA ASP A 141 26.20 48.88 -15.48
C ASP A 141 24.99 49.46 -14.71
N ILE A 142 23.86 48.75 -14.73
CA ILE A 142 22.67 49.13 -13.95
C ILE A 142 22.83 48.56 -12.54
N ILE A 143 22.76 49.42 -11.54
CA ILE A 143 23.00 49.07 -10.14
C ILE A 143 21.75 48.43 -9.53
N ASP A 144 21.90 47.46 -8.63
CA ASP A 144 20.80 46.73 -7.98
C ASP A 144 19.70 47.65 -7.39
N LYS A 145 20.09 48.80 -6.81
CA LYS A 145 19.16 49.83 -6.30
C LYS A 145 18.38 50.54 -7.40
N GLU A 146 19.00 50.74 -8.56
CA GLU A 146 18.36 51.34 -9.73
C GLU A 146 17.42 50.34 -10.40
N LEU A 147 17.83 49.08 -10.50
CA LEU A 147 16.96 47.98 -10.93
C LEU A 147 15.75 47.86 -10.00
N ALA A 148 15.95 47.93 -8.68
CA ALA A 148 14.88 47.95 -7.71
C ALA A 148 13.95 49.16 -7.88
N TYR A 149 14.48 50.34 -8.22
CA TYR A 149 13.66 51.52 -8.54
C TYR A 149 12.81 51.29 -9.80
N LEU A 150 13.38 50.71 -10.85
CA LEU A 150 12.65 50.42 -12.10
C LEU A 150 11.54 49.37 -11.88
N ILE A 151 11.81 48.32 -11.10
CA ILE A 151 10.81 47.31 -10.69
C ILE A 151 9.73 47.96 -9.83
N TRP A 152 10.11 48.81 -8.87
CA TRP A 152 9.17 49.57 -8.04
C TRP A 152 8.26 50.46 -8.89
N GLN A 153 8.83 51.25 -9.80
CA GLN A 153 8.06 52.10 -10.70
C GLN A 153 7.12 51.27 -11.59
N ALA A 154 7.53 50.07 -12.00
CA ALA A 154 6.72 49.19 -12.82
C ALA A 154 5.56 48.54 -12.04
N PHE A 155 5.74 48.19 -10.76
CA PHE A 155 4.83 47.29 -10.02
C PHE A 155 4.19 47.88 -8.76
N ASP A 156 4.65 49.01 -8.22
CA ASP A 156 4.06 49.62 -7.01
C ASP A 156 2.55 49.82 -7.19
N LYS A 157 1.77 49.34 -6.21
CA LYS A 157 0.29 49.39 -6.18
C LYS A 157 -0.43 48.64 -7.31
N LYS A 158 0.26 47.79 -8.09
CA LYS A 158 -0.39 46.91 -9.05
C LYS A 158 -0.86 45.62 -8.40
N GLU A 159 -2.05 45.18 -8.78
CA GLU A 159 -2.63 43.88 -8.40
C GLU A 159 -2.39 42.80 -9.48
N SER A 160 -1.39 42.99 -10.34
CA SER A 160 -0.90 41.98 -11.29
C SER A 160 0.01 40.96 -10.60
N HIS A 161 0.12 39.76 -11.16
CA HIS A 161 1.14 38.81 -10.76
C HIS A 161 2.48 39.22 -11.39
N ASN A 162 3.47 39.56 -10.57
CA ASN A 162 4.76 40.08 -11.06
C ASN A 162 5.88 39.06 -10.79
N LEU A 163 6.58 38.65 -11.83
CA LEU A 163 7.66 37.67 -11.80
C LEU A 163 8.93 38.27 -12.42
N VAL A 164 10.04 38.18 -11.70
CA VAL A 164 11.37 38.58 -12.14
C VAL A 164 12.25 37.34 -12.14
N ILE A 165 12.95 37.07 -13.24
CA ILE A 165 13.87 35.94 -13.38
C ILE A 165 15.21 36.48 -13.85
N MET A 166 16.26 36.18 -13.10
CA MET A 166 17.62 36.64 -13.39
C MET A 166 18.58 35.46 -13.48
N ASP A 167 19.18 35.29 -14.66
CA ASP A 167 20.24 34.31 -14.92
C ASP A 167 21.60 35.03 -15.12
N CYS A 168 22.17 35.46 -14.00
CA CYS A 168 23.44 36.18 -13.92
C CYS A 168 24.15 35.95 -12.56
N CYS A 169 25.44 36.21 -12.49
CA CYS A 169 26.19 36.11 -11.23
C CYS A 169 25.96 37.32 -10.30
N HIS A 170 25.92 37.09 -8.99
CA HIS A 170 25.77 38.13 -7.97
C HIS A 170 26.98 38.25 -7.01
N SER A 171 28.12 37.60 -7.29
CA SER A 171 29.28 37.55 -6.38
C SER A 171 30.61 37.96 -7.00
N GLY A 172 31.38 38.77 -6.27
CA GLY A 172 32.80 39.03 -6.50
C GLY A 172 33.67 38.56 -5.34
N ASN A 173 34.19 37.33 -5.43
CA ASN A 173 35.36 36.94 -4.66
C ASN A 173 36.52 36.61 -5.60
N ASN A 174 37.54 37.49 -5.57
CA ASN A 174 38.65 37.56 -6.52
C ASN A 174 39.88 36.73 -6.09
N THR A 175 39.75 35.82 -5.13
CA THR A 175 40.89 35.12 -4.49
C THR A 175 41.07 33.65 -4.87
N ARG A 176 40.23 33.07 -5.74
CA ARG A 176 40.36 31.66 -6.16
C ARG A 176 40.78 31.44 -7.62
N SER A 177 41.19 32.49 -8.34
CA SER A 177 41.72 32.37 -9.72
C SER A 177 43.16 31.81 -9.79
N LEU A 178 43.76 31.39 -8.67
CA LEU A 178 45.12 30.84 -8.61
C LEU A 178 45.19 29.31 -8.51
N MET A 179 44.05 28.61 -8.37
CA MET A 179 44.01 27.17 -8.60
C MET A 179 43.56 26.94 -10.04
N LYS A 180 44.40 26.25 -10.83
CA LYS A 180 44.10 25.85 -12.21
C LYS A 180 42.73 25.18 -12.29
N THR A 181 41.68 25.95 -12.56
CA THR A 181 40.40 25.41 -13.03
C THR A 181 40.65 24.80 -14.39
N ALA A 182 40.10 23.61 -14.62
CA ALA A 182 40.07 23.00 -15.95
C ALA A 182 39.63 24.04 -16.99
N PRO A 183 40.24 24.07 -18.19
CA PRO A 183 40.09 25.14 -19.18
C PRO A 183 38.68 25.32 -19.79
N GLU A 184 37.62 24.75 -19.21
CA GLU A 184 36.32 24.55 -19.87
C GLU A 184 35.11 25.22 -19.20
N VAL A 185 35.21 25.82 -18.00
CA VAL A 185 34.03 26.40 -17.30
C VAL A 185 34.02 27.93 -17.41
N LYS A 186 32.98 28.47 -18.06
CA LYS A 186 32.74 29.91 -18.21
C LYS A 186 31.61 30.37 -17.28
N PHE A 187 31.76 31.53 -16.66
CA PHE A 187 30.77 32.10 -15.75
C PHE A 187 30.11 33.35 -16.34
N ARG A 188 28.87 33.62 -15.95
CA ARG A 188 28.11 34.83 -16.30
C ARG A 188 28.49 36.02 -15.42
N PHE A 189 29.80 36.23 -15.29
CA PHE A 189 30.41 37.27 -14.47
C PHE A 189 31.52 37.98 -15.24
N ILE A 190 31.58 39.30 -15.10
CA ILE A 190 32.72 40.11 -15.54
C ILE A 190 33.30 40.86 -14.32
N PRO A 191 34.64 41.04 -14.22
CA PRO A 191 35.25 41.73 -13.07
C PRO A 191 34.67 43.12 -12.79
N SER A 192 34.74 43.55 -11.53
CA SER A 192 34.24 44.85 -11.08
C SER A 192 34.81 46.01 -11.90
N SER A 193 33.94 46.96 -12.24
CA SER A 193 34.30 48.18 -12.97
C SER A 193 35.23 49.12 -12.17
N ARG A 194 35.41 48.95 -10.85
CA ARG A 194 36.12 49.84 -9.91
C ARG A 194 35.74 51.34 -9.94
N ASN A 195 34.79 51.71 -10.79
CA ASN A 195 34.25 53.06 -10.86
C ASN A 195 33.39 53.34 -9.62
N LYS A 196 33.44 54.57 -9.10
CA LYS A 196 32.57 55.01 -8.00
C LYS A 196 31.47 55.89 -8.57
N ILE A 197 30.24 55.41 -8.51
CA ILE A 197 29.07 56.21 -8.92
C ILE A 197 28.49 56.89 -7.67
N PRO A 198 28.40 58.23 -7.63
CA PRO A 198 27.80 58.94 -6.50
C PRO A 198 26.34 58.54 -6.31
N PHE A 199 25.83 58.57 -5.07
CA PHE A 199 24.42 58.25 -4.80
C PHE A 199 23.47 59.23 -5.50
N GLU A 200 23.89 60.48 -5.67
CA GLU A 200 23.18 61.55 -6.39
C GLU A 200 22.95 61.22 -7.87
N SER A 201 23.74 60.30 -8.43
CA SER A 201 23.67 59.85 -9.83
C SER A 201 22.82 58.59 -10.01
N TYR A 202 22.24 58.04 -8.93
CA TYR A 202 21.42 56.84 -9.01
C TYR A 202 20.03 57.18 -9.61
N ILE A 203 19.52 56.30 -10.48
CA ILE A 203 18.15 56.43 -10.99
C ILE A 203 17.15 56.43 -9.82
N GLY A 204 16.29 57.44 -9.79
CA GLY A 204 15.30 57.63 -8.72
C GLY A 204 15.80 58.45 -7.53
N TYR A 205 17.05 58.92 -7.52
CA TYR A 205 17.56 59.81 -6.48
C TYR A 205 16.65 61.04 -6.31
N GLY A 206 16.32 61.36 -5.05
CA GLY A 206 15.38 62.44 -4.69
C GLY A 206 13.90 62.04 -4.68
N ASP A 207 13.54 60.84 -5.12
CA ASP A 207 12.18 60.30 -5.01
C ASP A 207 11.93 59.76 -3.60
N GLY A 208 11.42 60.62 -2.71
CA GLY A 208 11.12 60.28 -1.32
C GLY A 208 10.04 59.22 -1.12
N ALA A 209 9.35 58.79 -2.18
CA ALA A 209 8.43 57.64 -2.13
C ALA A 209 9.15 56.29 -2.23
N PHE A 210 10.40 56.28 -2.71
CA PHE A 210 11.23 55.09 -2.86
C PHE A 210 12.49 55.12 -1.99
N TYR A 211 13.26 56.21 -2.01
CA TYR A 211 14.45 56.38 -1.17
C TYR A 211 14.14 57.15 0.11
N THR A 212 14.38 56.53 1.26
CA THR A 212 14.29 57.19 2.57
C THR A 212 15.68 57.24 3.19
N VAL A 213 16.20 58.44 3.48
CA VAL A 213 17.51 58.62 4.13
C VAL A 213 17.29 59.00 5.60
N GLU A 214 17.73 58.15 6.50
CA GLU A 214 17.66 58.33 7.97
C GLU A 214 19.03 58.08 8.57
N ASP A 215 19.52 59.00 9.43
CA ASP A 215 20.81 58.89 10.11
C ASP A 215 22.01 58.59 9.18
N GLY A 216 21.99 59.14 7.97
CA GLY A 216 23.02 58.92 6.96
C GLY A 216 22.92 57.58 6.22
N ASN A 217 21.89 56.78 6.47
CA ASN A 217 21.64 55.48 5.84
C ASN A 217 20.43 55.56 4.89
N ALA A 218 20.61 55.12 3.64
CA ALA A 218 19.57 55.11 2.62
C ALA A 218 18.84 53.75 2.59
N LYS A 219 17.53 53.76 2.83
CA LYS A 219 16.61 52.62 2.68
C LYS A 219 15.82 52.74 1.37
N ILE A 220 15.43 51.61 0.80
CA ILE A 220 14.61 51.53 -0.41
C ILE A 220 13.25 50.88 -0.14
N LYS A 221 12.25 51.21 -0.95
CA LYS A 221 10.94 50.56 -0.91
C LYS A 221 10.85 49.41 -1.91
N THR A 222 10.54 48.20 -1.44
CA THR A 222 10.39 47.03 -2.31
C THR A 222 8.91 46.81 -2.67
N PRO A 223 8.55 46.70 -3.96
CA PRO A 223 7.19 46.33 -4.38
C PRO A 223 6.93 44.83 -4.20
N ARG A 224 5.67 44.39 -4.39
CA ARG A 224 5.29 42.97 -4.34
C ARG A 224 5.57 42.27 -5.68
N TYR A 225 6.53 41.35 -5.69
CA TYR A 225 6.85 40.48 -6.83
C TYR A 225 7.56 39.21 -6.36
N VAL A 226 7.54 38.18 -7.20
CA VAL A 226 8.35 36.96 -7.04
C VAL A 226 9.64 37.12 -7.84
N HIS A 227 10.78 36.86 -7.20
CA HIS A 227 12.10 36.88 -7.82
C HIS A 227 12.69 35.47 -7.84
N LEU A 228 13.10 34.99 -9.02
CA LEU A 228 13.91 33.79 -9.19
C LEU A 228 15.33 34.18 -9.62
N ALA A 229 16.31 33.89 -8.79
CA ALA A 229 17.72 34.14 -9.08
C ALA A 229 18.47 32.82 -9.34
N SER A 230 19.41 32.86 -10.28
CA SER A 230 20.20 31.69 -10.70
C SER A 230 21.16 31.14 -9.66
N CYS A 231 21.55 31.95 -8.67
CA CYS A 231 22.45 31.58 -7.59
C CYS A 231 22.28 32.50 -6.38
N ARG A 232 22.92 32.17 -5.25
CA ARG A 232 23.07 33.10 -4.11
C ARG A 232 24.02 34.26 -4.45
N ASP A 233 24.01 35.27 -3.60
CA ASP A 233 24.85 36.46 -3.67
C ASP A 233 26.35 36.18 -3.47
N ASP A 234 26.74 35.02 -2.95
CA ASP A 234 28.13 34.58 -2.80
C ASP A 234 28.58 33.54 -3.86
N GLU A 235 27.73 33.27 -4.85
CA GLU A 235 27.88 32.20 -5.84
C GLU A 235 27.94 32.73 -7.29
N LYS A 236 28.27 31.86 -8.26
CA LYS A 236 28.39 32.23 -9.68
C LYS A 236 27.53 31.34 -10.56
N ALA A 237 26.74 31.96 -11.43
CA ALA A 237 26.01 31.32 -12.51
C ALA A 237 26.95 30.84 -13.63
N GLN A 238 26.86 29.56 -13.98
CA GLN A 238 27.65 28.92 -15.03
C GLN A 238 26.97 29.02 -16.41
N GLU A 239 27.81 29.19 -17.43
CA GLU A 239 27.44 29.09 -18.83
C GLU A 239 27.62 27.64 -19.32
N THR A 240 26.71 27.16 -20.16
CA THR A 240 26.82 25.86 -20.83
C THR A 240 26.70 26.00 -22.34
N MET A 241 27.00 24.95 -23.11
CA MET A 241 26.86 24.98 -24.58
C MET A 241 25.43 25.25 -25.06
N GLY A 242 24.42 25.02 -24.21
CA GLY A 242 23.01 25.16 -24.56
C GLY A 242 22.29 26.34 -23.90
N GLY A 243 22.98 27.18 -23.12
CA GLY A 243 22.33 28.19 -22.29
C GLY A 243 22.91 28.29 -20.89
N GLY A 244 22.29 29.11 -20.05
CA GLY A 244 22.63 29.23 -18.64
C GLY A 244 22.24 27.96 -17.90
N LEU A 245 23.10 27.46 -17.02
CA LEU A 245 22.81 26.22 -16.29
C LEU A 245 21.46 26.33 -15.55
N PHE A 246 21.17 27.50 -14.96
CA PHE A 246 19.90 27.76 -14.28
C PHE A 246 18.73 27.72 -15.26
N THR A 247 18.77 28.49 -16.35
CA THR A 247 17.66 28.55 -17.30
C THR A 247 17.41 27.21 -17.98
N VAL A 248 18.45 26.49 -18.39
CA VAL A 248 18.32 25.14 -18.97
C VAL A 248 17.59 24.21 -18.00
N LYS A 249 17.99 24.18 -16.73
CA LYS A 249 17.34 23.33 -15.72
C LYS A 249 15.94 23.80 -15.33
N LEU A 250 15.70 25.11 -15.33
CA LEU A 250 14.37 25.69 -15.10
C LEU A 250 13.41 25.25 -16.21
N LEU A 251 13.82 25.35 -17.48
CA LEU A 251 13.02 24.95 -18.64
C LEU A 251 12.73 23.45 -18.65
N GLU A 252 13.71 22.61 -18.31
CA GLU A 252 13.51 21.17 -18.10
C GLU A 252 12.45 20.91 -17.03
N ALA A 253 12.58 21.57 -15.87
CA ALA A 253 11.64 21.42 -14.77
C ALA A 253 10.22 21.87 -15.14
N LEU A 254 10.08 23.01 -15.83
CA LEU A 254 8.79 23.56 -16.26
C LEU A 254 8.09 22.65 -17.27
N ARG A 255 8.82 22.13 -18.27
CA ARG A 255 8.30 21.19 -19.27
C ARG A 255 7.90 19.85 -18.67
N ALA A 256 8.60 19.40 -17.63
CA ALA A 256 8.30 18.19 -16.86
C ALA A 256 7.20 18.39 -15.79
N GLY A 257 6.23 19.28 -16.04
CA GLY A 257 5.11 19.55 -15.13
C GLY A 257 5.40 20.57 -14.02
N GLY A 258 6.58 21.21 -14.02
CA GLY A 258 6.94 22.27 -13.06
C GLY A 258 6.04 23.50 -13.15
N THR A 259 5.35 23.72 -14.28
CA THR A 259 4.34 24.79 -14.42
C THR A 259 3.13 24.61 -13.50
N ALA A 260 2.88 23.40 -12.98
CA ALA A 260 1.83 23.13 -11.99
C ALA A 260 2.30 23.25 -10.53
N LYS A 261 3.61 23.41 -10.30
CA LYS A 261 4.18 23.51 -8.95
C LYS A 261 4.12 24.95 -8.42
N SER A 262 4.17 25.08 -7.10
CA SER A 262 4.46 26.38 -6.46
C SER A 262 5.89 26.84 -6.77
N TYR A 263 6.16 28.15 -6.73
CA TYR A 263 7.53 28.67 -6.87
C TYR A 263 8.48 28.05 -5.86
N ARG A 264 8.04 27.87 -4.61
CA ARG A 264 8.82 27.25 -3.53
C ARG A 264 9.26 25.83 -3.91
N ASN A 265 8.31 24.99 -4.33
CA ASN A 265 8.58 23.59 -4.67
C ASN A 265 9.37 23.47 -5.98
N LEU A 266 9.09 24.35 -6.96
CA LEU A 266 9.84 24.44 -8.21
C LEU A 266 11.32 24.78 -7.93
N MET A 267 11.58 25.79 -7.12
CA MET A 267 12.92 26.29 -6.84
C MET A 267 13.68 25.41 -5.87
N GLN A 268 13.00 24.77 -4.92
CA GLN A 268 13.59 23.71 -4.13
C GLN A 268 14.07 22.58 -5.04
N SER A 269 13.22 22.08 -5.95
CA SER A 269 13.60 21.04 -6.91
C SER A 269 14.78 21.49 -7.80
N LEU A 270 14.74 22.74 -8.26
CA LEU A 270 15.74 23.28 -9.17
C LEU A 270 17.11 23.45 -8.50
N ALA A 271 17.14 23.88 -7.23
CA ALA A 271 18.38 24.04 -6.48
C ALA A 271 19.16 22.73 -6.31
N ILE A 272 18.47 21.58 -6.35
CA ILE A 272 19.07 20.25 -6.40
C ILE A 272 19.77 20.03 -7.72
N THR A 273 19.01 20.17 -8.81
CA THR A 273 19.49 19.86 -10.16
C THR A 273 20.67 20.71 -10.58
N VAL A 274 20.66 21.97 -10.14
CA VAL A 274 21.74 22.90 -10.42
C VAL A 274 22.92 22.62 -9.50
N GLY A 275 22.68 22.36 -8.21
CA GLY A 275 23.73 21.99 -7.25
C GLY A 275 24.48 20.70 -7.63
N ASN A 276 23.79 19.69 -8.15
CA ASN A 276 24.39 18.43 -8.62
C ASN A 276 25.32 18.60 -9.83
N ARG A 277 25.13 19.66 -10.62
CA ARG A 277 25.95 19.97 -11.80
C ARG A 277 27.00 21.04 -11.51
N ALA A 278 26.75 21.90 -10.54
CA ALA A 278 27.61 22.99 -10.13
C ALA A 278 27.51 23.24 -8.62
N ASP A 279 28.48 22.70 -7.87
CA ASP A 279 28.57 22.76 -6.39
C ASP A 279 28.48 24.16 -5.77
N LYS A 280 28.63 25.23 -6.57
CA LYS A 280 28.60 26.64 -6.14
C LYS A 280 27.61 27.48 -6.93
N GLN A 281 26.48 26.86 -7.30
CA GLN A 281 25.35 27.54 -7.92
C GLN A 281 24.05 27.02 -7.31
N THR A 282 23.45 27.80 -6.42
CA THR A 282 22.24 27.48 -5.69
C THR A 282 21.12 28.46 -6.07
N PRO A 283 20.23 28.10 -7.01
CA PRO A 283 19.05 28.89 -7.34
C PRO A 283 18.22 29.23 -6.10
N VAL A 284 17.75 30.48 -6.01
CA VAL A 284 16.95 30.97 -4.88
C VAL A 284 15.73 31.72 -5.36
N ALA A 285 14.66 31.68 -4.56
CA ALA A 285 13.48 32.50 -4.77
C ALA A 285 13.21 33.40 -3.58
N PHE A 286 12.73 34.60 -3.87
CA PHE A 286 12.37 35.61 -2.87
C PHE A 286 11.03 36.24 -3.25
N SER A 287 10.24 36.60 -2.25
CA SER A 287 9.05 37.44 -2.40
C SER A 287 8.92 38.34 -1.16
N GLN A 288 8.29 39.51 -1.34
CA GLN A 288 7.92 40.39 -0.22
C GLN A 288 6.93 39.73 0.73
N GLU A 289 5.94 39.00 0.19
CA GLU A 289 4.99 38.20 0.96
C GLU A 289 5.33 36.72 0.74
N ASP A 290 5.75 36.01 1.79
CA ASP A 290 6.25 34.62 1.68
C ASP A 290 5.22 33.67 1.05
N LYS A 291 3.93 33.85 1.33
CA LYS A 291 2.84 33.08 0.71
C LYS A 291 2.79 33.16 -0.82
N ASP A 292 3.39 34.18 -1.43
CA ASP A 292 3.44 34.29 -2.89
C ASP A 292 4.35 33.23 -3.51
N LEU A 293 5.30 32.68 -2.73
CA LEU A 293 6.12 31.56 -3.15
C LEU A 293 5.31 30.26 -3.24
N ASP A 294 4.15 30.18 -2.58
CA ASP A 294 3.27 29.01 -2.62
C ASP A 294 2.29 29.06 -3.81
N GLN A 295 2.30 30.14 -4.59
CA GLN A 295 1.54 30.25 -5.83
C GLN A 295 2.17 29.47 -6.98
N GLN A 296 1.31 29.00 -7.90
CA GLN A 296 1.72 28.35 -9.15
C GLN A 296 2.59 29.26 -10.04
N PHE A 297 3.51 28.68 -10.80
CA PHE A 297 4.24 29.37 -11.86
C PHE A 297 3.29 30.14 -12.81
N LEU A 298 3.60 31.43 -13.03
CA LEU A 298 2.80 32.45 -13.74
C LEU A 298 1.39 32.74 -13.19
N SER A 299 1.02 32.21 -12.02
CA SER A 299 -0.32 32.27 -11.39
C SER A 299 -1.28 31.16 -11.82
N SER A 300 -2.29 30.92 -10.98
CA SER A 300 -3.40 29.99 -11.24
C SER A 300 -4.34 30.42 -12.37
N SER A 301 -4.16 31.62 -12.93
CA SER A 301 -4.93 32.11 -14.08
C SER A 301 -4.43 31.53 -15.42
N ILE A 302 -3.25 30.91 -15.42
CA ILE A 302 -2.68 30.21 -16.59
C ILE A 302 -2.77 28.70 -16.36
N ILE A 303 -3.27 27.98 -17.36
CA ILE A 303 -3.27 26.52 -17.35
C ILE A 303 -1.81 26.02 -17.41
N PRO A 304 -1.41 25.06 -16.55
CA PRO A 304 -0.09 24.46 -16.61
C PRO A 304 0.21 23.87 -17.99
N TYR A 305 1.47 23.97 -18.42
CA TYR A 305 1.94 23.41 -19.68
C TYR A 305 1.68 21.90 -19.72
N LYS A 306 0.90 21.46 -20.72
CA LYS A 306 0.69 20.05 -21.04
C LYS A 306 1.74 19.60 -22.07
N PRO A 307 2.51 18.54 -21.80
CA PRO A 307 3.48 18.04 -22.77
C PRO A 307 2.81 17.64 -24.11
N THR A 308 3.37 18.13 -25.21
CA THR A 308 3.10 17.64 -26.57
C THR A 308 4.17 16.63 -26.95
N PHE A 309 3.78 15.51 -27.56
CA PHE A 309 4.68 14.45 -28.00
C PHE A 309 4.65 14.30 -29.52
N GLU A 310 5.80 14.13 -30.16
CA GLU A 310 5.81 13.77 -31.58
C GLU A 310 5.12 12.41 -31.80
N VAL A 311 4.43 12.27 -32.92
CA VAL A 311 3.85 11.02 -33.38
C VAL A 311 4.41 10.70 -34.75
N ARG A 312 4.93 9.49 -34.92
CA ARG A 312 5.41 8.98 -36.22
C ARG A 312 4.71 7.69 -36.60
N GLY A 313 4.39 7.57 -37.87
CA GLY A 313 3.87 6.34 -38.47
C GLY A 313 4.99 5.36 -38.86
N GLY A 314 4.60 4.21 -39.42
CA GLY A 314 5.49 3.12 -39.80
C GLY A 314 4.81 1.75 -39.68
N ARG A 315 5.51 0.72 -39.19
CA ARG A 315 4.90 -0.60 -38.87
C ARG A 315 3.87 -0.52 -37.74
N SER A 316 4.03 0.45 -36.83
CA SER A 316 3.09 0.79 -35.77
C SER A 316 3.16 2.30 -35.50
N TRP A 317 2.06 2.88 -35.04
CA TRP A 317 1.99 4.29 -34.70
C TRP A 317 2.67 4.56 -33.36
N LYS A 318 3.68 5.44 -33.36
CA LYS A 318 4.54 5.66 -32.21
C LYS A 318 4.47 7.10 -31.74
N MET A 319 4.14 7.30 -30.47
CA MET A 319 4.22 8.59 -29.78
C MET A 319 5.52 8.66 -28.98
N PHE A 320 6.31 9.71 -29.11
CA PHE A 320 7.54 9.94 -28.36
C PHE A 320 7.28 10.53 -26.96
N GLY A 321 6.34 9.90 -26.25
CA GLY A 321 6.06 10.08 -24.84
C GLY A 321 5.77 8.71 -24.23
N GLY A 322 6.37 8.40 -23.09
CA GLY A 322 6.29 7.09 -22.43
C GLY A 322 6.12 7.18 -20.91
N ALA A 323 6.37 6.07 -20.19
CA ALA A 323 6.20 5.96 -18.74
C ALA A 323 6.97 7.02 -17.94
N ILE A 324 8.12 7.49 -18.43
CA ILE A 324 8.88 8.57 -17.78
C ILE A 324 8.15 9.92 -17.83
N HIS A 325 7.17 10.05 -18.72
CA HIS A 325 6.29 11.20 -18.82
C HIS A 325 4.96 10.94 -18.10
N SER A 326 4.92 9.97 -17.18
CA SER A 326 3.75 9.54 -16.42
C SER A 326 2.59 9.01 -17.28
N LEU A 327 2.91 8.38 -18.41
CA LEU A 327 1.92 7.76 -19.29
C LEU A 327 1.78 6.27 -18.97
N THR A 328 0.58 5.73 -19.17
CA THR A 328 0.28 4.30 -18.99
C THR A 328 -0.62 3.78 -20.10
N ALA A 329 -0.64 2.46 -20.32
CA ALA A 329 -1.50 1.83 -21.32
C ALA A 329 -2.98 2.16 -21.03
N GLY A 330 -3.71 2.61 -22.04
CA GLY A 330 -5.06 3.15 -21.95
C GLY A 330 -5.14 4.68 -21.83
N THR A 331 -4.00 5.39 -21.71
CA THR A 331 -3.99 6.86 -21.73
C THR A 331 -4.60 7.33 -23.04
N LYS A 332 -5.59 8.21 -22.99
CA LYS A 332 -6.14 8.90 -24.16
C LYS A 332 -5.32 10.14 -24.46
N VAL A 333 -4.87 10.23 -25.69
CA VAL A 333 -4.16 11.38 -26.26
C VAL A 333 -4.94 11.93 -27.44
N ARG A 334 -4.81 13.23 -27.72
CA ARG A 334 -5.30 13.88 -28.93
C ARG A 334 -4.15 14.00 -29.90
N VAL A 335 -4.21 13.29 -31.01
CA VAL A 335 -3.23 13.36 -32.10
C VAL A 335 -3.72 14.34 -33.15
N THR A 336 -2.84 15.18 -33.67
CA THR A 336 -3.10 16.09 -34.80
C THR A 336 -1.85 16.30 -35.63
N ASP A 337 -1.98 16.41 -36.95
CA ASP A 337 -0.91 16.72 -37.90
C ASP A 337 -1.04 18.12 -38.52
N GLY A 338 -2.02 18.91 -38.05
CA GLY A 338 -2.38 20.23 -38.57
C GLY A 338 -3.72 20.26 -39.32
N GLU A 339 -4.09 19.17 -40.00
CA GLU A 339 -5.35 19.07 -40.77
C GLU A 339 -6.33 18.08 -40.13
N LEU A 340 -5.80 16.96 -39.64
CA LEU A 340 -6.56 15.90 -39.01
C LEU A 340 -6.39 15.95 -37.49
N THR A 341 -7.41 15.49 -36.77
CA THR A 341 -7.38 15.35 -35.32
C THR A 341 -8.13 14.10 -34.92
N ALA A 342 -7.55 13.28 -34.02
CA ALA A 342 -8.23 12.14 -33.43
C ALA A 342 -7.86 11.94 -31.96
N ASP A 343 -8.80 11.41 -31.20
CA ASP A 343 -8.56 10.97 -29.83
C ASP A 343 -8.22 9.47 -29.84
N VAL A 344 -7.02 9.12 -29.39
CA VAL A 344 -6.43 7.80 -29.55
C VAL A 344 -5.93 7.30 -28.20
N ALA A 345 -6.16 6.03 -27.89
CA ALA A 345 -5.62 5.41 -26.69
C ALA A 345 -4.19 4.90 -26.93
N LEU A 346 -3.35 4.94 -25.90
CA LEU A 346 -2.06 4.26 -25.91
C LEU A 346 -2.31 2.76 -25.68
N LEU A 347 -1.88 1.92 -26.63
CA LEU A 347 -1.99 0.47 -26.56
C LEU A 347 -0.92 -0.11 -25.63
N GLU A 348 0.32 0.33 -25.82
CA GLU A 348 1.50 -0.08 -25.05
C GLU A 348 2.30 1.16 -24.67
N VAL A 349 2.94 1.14 -23.50
CA VAL A 349 3.75 2.25 -23.02
C VAL A 349 5.12 1.75 -22.58
N PHE A 350 6.16 2.28 -23.22
CA PHE A 350 7.58 2.07 -22.90
C PHE A 350 8.12 3.29 -22.14
N PRO A 351 9.35 3.31 -21.60
CA PRO A 351 9.84 4.45 -20.82
C PRO A 351 9.75 5.79 -21.57
N THR A 352 10.23 5.84 -22.81
CA THR A 352 10.39 7.09 -23.57
C THR A 352 9.33 7.29 -24.65
N HIS A 353 8.54 6.26 -24.96
CA HIS A 353 7.58 6.29 -26.07
C HIS A 353 6.39 5.36 -25.79
N SER A 354 5.33 5.50 -26.58
CA SER A 354 4.12 4.68 -26.49
C SER A 354 3.64 4.30 -27.88
N ILE A 355 2.94 3.19 -27.98
CA ILE A 355 2.31 2.72 -29.21
C ILE A 355 0.84 3.16 -29.16
N LEU A 356 0.37 3.83 -30.21
CA LEU A 356 -1.02 4.28 -30.30
C LEU A 356 -1.91 3.18 -30.87
N ASP A 357 -3.17 3.13 -30.44
CA ASP A 357 -4.18 2.24 -31.02
C ASP A 357 -4.30 2.51 -32.53
N PRO A 358 -3.95 1.54 -33.40
CA PRO A 358 -3.96 1.73 -34.84
C PRO A 358 -5.35 2.02 -35.39
N THR A 359 -6.43 1.68 -34.67
CA THR A 359 -7.81 1.97 -35.04
C THR A 359 -8.09 3.48 -35.03
N GLY A 360 -7.56 4.19 -34.03
CA GLY A 360 -7.70 5.64 -33.89
C GLY A 360 -6.81 6.43 -34.84
N MET A 361 -5.78 5.79 -35.40
CA MET A 361 -4.81 6.39 -36.31
C MET A 361 -5.10 6.15 -37.80
N ARG A 362 -6.19 5.44 -38.15
CA ARG A 362 -6.49 5.02 -39.55
C ARG A 362 -6.56 6.15 -40.57
N ALA A 363 -6.92 7.36 -40.15
CA ALA A 363 -7.09 8.49 -41.03
C ALA A 363 -5.78 9.27 -41.30
N PHE A 364 -4.73 9.04 -40.51
CA PHE A 364 -3.46 9.73 -40.64
C PHE A 364 -2.55 9.05 -41.67
N ASP A 365 -1.78 9.84 -42.40
CA ASP A 365 -0.75 9.35 -43.32
C ASP A 365 0.43 8.75 -42.55
N THR A 366 0.81 7.51 -42.84
CA THR A 366 1.91 6.81 -42.16
C THR A 366 3.27 7.47 -42.33
N ASP A 367 3.44 8.31 -43.35
CA ASP A 367 4.69 9.04 -43.62
C ASP A 367 4.66 10.49 -43.07
N THR A 368 3.67 10.84 -42.24
CA THR A 368 3.57 12.17 -41.63
C THR A 368 4.74 12.46 -40.67
N GLU A 369 5.40 13.60 -40.88
CA GLU A 369 6.43 14.14 -39.98
C GLU A 369 5.87 15.22 -39.04
N THR A 370 4.61 15.63 -39.22
CA THR A 370 4.01 16.77 -38.50
C THR A 370 3.08 16.36 -37.37
N ALA A 371 2.77 15.07 -37.23
CA ALA A 371 1.83 14.60 -36.21
C ALA A 371 2.37 14.79 -34.79
N LYS A 372 1.52 15.31 -33.91
CA LYS A 372 1.78 15.56 -32.49
C LYS A 372 0.59 15.10 -31.65
N ALA A 373 0.87 14.63 -30.44
CA ALA A 373 -0.11 14.17 -29.47
C ALA A 373 -0.09 15.01 -28.19
N ILE A 374 -1.26 15.28 -27.63
CA ILE A 374 -1.43 15.92 -26.31
C ILE A 374 -2.20 14.96 -25.42
N VAL A 375 -1.78 14.82 -24.16
CA VAL A 375 -2.50 13.98 -23.19
C VAL A 375 -3.88 14.57 -22.88
N LEU A 376 -4.93 13.79 -23.12
CA LEU A 376 -6.31 14.16 -22.78
C LEU A 376 -6.73 13.60 -21.42
N LYS A 377 -6.42 12.31 -21.19
CA LYS A 377 -6.87 11.56 -20.01
C LYS A 377 -5.96 10.35 -19.79
N VAL A 378 -5.26 10.29 -18.67
CA VAL A 378 -4.56 9.07 -18.20
C VAL A 378 -5.65 8.05 -17.75
N PRO A 379 -5.50 6.72 -17.94
CA PRO A 379 -6.47 5.75 -17.45
C PRO A 379 -6.59 5.87 -15.93
N GLU A 380 -7.66 5.29 -15.37
CA GLU A 380 -7.82 5.28 -13.92
C GLU A 380 -6.55 4.76 -13.26
N PRO A 381 -5.97 5.51 -12.31
CA PRO A 381 -4.82 5.03 -11.57
C PRO A 381 -5.08 3.64 -10.97
N PHE A 382 -4.06 2.78 -11.00
CA PHE A 382 -4.18 1.38 -10.59
C PHE A 382 -4.50 1.24 -9.09
N MET A 383 -4.12 2.22 -8.27
CA MET A 383 -4.46 2.27 -6.85
C MET A 383 -5.89 2.78 -6.67
N LYS A 384 -6.76 1.89 -6.18
CA LYS A 384 -8.16 2.21 -5.87
C LYS A 384 -8.35 2.34 -4.37
N VAL A 385 -8.85 3.51 -3.95
CA VAL A 385 -8.96 3.89 -2.54
C VAL A 385 -10.42 4.16 -2.21
N SER A 386 -11.02 3.31 -1.38
CA SER A 386 -12.37 3.52 -0.85
C SER A 386 -12.36 4.58 0.25
N VAL A 387 -13.43 5.36 0.35
CA VAL A 387 -13.55 6.45 1.33
C VAL A 387 -14.62 6.11 2.37
N LYS A 388 -14.20 5.90 3.62
CA LYS A 388 -15.07 5.63 4.77
C LYS A 388 -14.89 6.73 5.82
N VAL A 389 -15.47 7.89 5.56
CA VAL A 389 -15.42 9.06 6.45
C VAL A 389 -16.83 9.62 6.66
N LYS A 390 -17.06 10.32 7.77
CA LYS A 390 -18.37 10.94 8.06
C LYS A 390 -18.74 12.04 7.06
N ASP A 391 -17.76 12.85 6.65
CA ASP A 391 -17.91 13.89 5.63
C ASP A 391 -16.81 13.77 4.55
N PRO A 392 -17.13 13.29 3.33
CA PRO A 392 -16.15 13.11 2.26
C PRO A 392 -15.83 14.41 1.50
N LYS A 393 -16.54 15.51 1.75
CA LYS A 393 -16.40 16.76 0.99
C LYS A 393 -14.97 17.34 1.03
N PRO A 394 -14.26 17.43 2.18
CA PRO A 394 -12.91 17.98 2.21
C PRO A 394 -11.92 17.20 1.34
N LEU A 395 -11.99 15.86 1.37
CA LEU A 395 -11.16 14.99 0.53
C LEU A 395 -11.49 15.18 -0.96
N LYS A 396 -12.79 15.29 -1.29
CA LYS A 396 -13.23 15.51 -2.67
C LYS A 396 -12.76 16.85 -3.23
N ASP A 397 -12.82 17.91 -2.42
CA ASP A 397 -12.41 19.25 -2.82
C ASP A 397 -10.88 19.35 -3.01
N ALA A 398 -10.10 18.67 -2.16
CA ALA A 398 -8.63 18.65 -2.20
C ALA A 398 -8.03 17.68 -3.25
N TYR A 399 -8.75 16.64 -3.67
CA TYR A 399 -8.22 15.57 -4.53
C TYR A 399 -7.80 16.04 -5.94
N ARG A 400 -6.50 16.02 -6.23
CA ARG A 400 -5.92 16.40 -7.55
C ARG A 400 -4.79 15.47 -8.01
N HIS A 401 -4.71 14.25 -7.49
CA HIS A 401 -3.53 13.39 -7.59
C HIS A 401 -3.62 12.30 -8.68
N PRO A 402 -2.54 12.01 -9.41
CA PRO A 402 -2.56 11.12 -10.58
C PRO A 402 -2.41 9.63 -10.27
N TYR A 403 -1.93 9.22 -9.08
CA TYR A 403 -1.56 7.83 -8.82
C TYR A 403 -2.62 6.98 -8.09
N PHE A 404 -3.74 7.56 -7.66
CA PHE A 404 -4.85 6.81 -7.05
C PHE A 404 -6.21 7.39 -7.37
N THR A 405 -7.26 6.57 -7.35
CA THR A 405 -8.66 6.99 -7.54
C THR A 405 -9.44 6.88 -6.23
N LEU A 406 -10.18 7.93 -5.88
CA LEU A 406 -11.12 7.90 -4.76
C LEU A 406 -12.47 7.31 -5.16
N LEU A 407 -12.89 6.27 -4.42
CA LEU A 407 -14.19 5.62 -4.56
C LEU A 407 -15.05 5.97 -3.34
N PHE A 408 -16.11 6.74 -3.56
CA PHE A 408 -17.00 7.23 -2.49
C PHE A 408 -18.12 6.23 -2.17
N GLU A 409 -17.76 4.95 -2.08
CA GLU A 409 -18.64 3.85 -1.69
C GLU A 409 -17.95 3.03 -0.60
N GLU A 410 -18.70 2.63 0.43
CA GLU A 410 -18.17 1.78 1.50
C GLU A 410 -17.85 0.38 0.93
N ASN A 411 -16.59 -0.04 1.02
CA ASN A 411 -16.09 -1.30 0.45
C ASN A 411 -16.32 -1.44 -1.06
N ALA A 412 -16.07 -0.36 -1.81
CA ALA A 412 -16.16 -0.36 -3.26
C ALA A 412 -15.44 -1.59 -3.87
N PRO A 413 -16.10 -2.40 -4.73
CA PRO A 413 -15.50 -3.59 -5.31
C PRO A 413 -14.17 -3.31 -6.01
N GLY A 414 -13.12 -4.05 -5.65
CA GLY A 414 -11.78 -3.88 -6.21
C GLY A 414 -10.96 -2.74 -5.60
N ALA A 415 -11.44 -2.07 -4.54
CA ALA A 415 -10.60 -1.20 -3.73
C ALA A 415 -9.50 -2.00 -3.02
N GLN A 416 -8.27 -1.49 -3.06
CA GLN A 416 -7.11 -2.10 -2.39
C GLN A 416 -6.85 -1.43 -1.03
N TYR A 417 -7.22 -0.14 -0.93
CA TYR A 417 -7.01 0.68 0.25
C TYR A 417 -8.31 1.36 0.69
N ILE A 418 -8.34 1.79 1.95
CA ILE A 418 -9.47 2.49 2.57
C ILE A 418 -8.97 3.68 3.39
N ILE A 419 -9.55 4.85 3.15
CA ILE A 419 -9.39 6.04 3.98
C ILE A 419 -10.43 6.00 5.07
N GLN A 420 -10.00 6.20 6.32
CA GLN A 420 -10.88 6.30 7.48
C GLN A 420 -10.61 7.57 8.27
N THR A 421 -11.65 8.08 8.94
CA THR A 421 -11.50 9.12 9.96
C THR A 421 -11.44 8.46 11.33
N LEU A 422 -10.39 8.75 12.10
CA LEU A 422 -10.20 8.28 13.46
C LEU A 422 -11.08 9.08 14.46
N GLU A 423 -11.15 8.64 15.72
CA GLU A 423 -12.00 9.27 16.76
C GLU A 423 -11.65 10.75 17.00
N ASP A 424 -10.40 11.12 16.80
CA ASP A 424 -9.85 12.48 16.92
C ASP A 424 -10.06 13.36 15.67
N GLY A 425 -10.68 12.82 14.61
CA GLY A 425 -10.96 13.54 13.37
C GLY A 425 -9.82 13.52 12.34
N GLN A 426 -8.72 12.80 12.59
CA GLN A 426 -7.62 12.67 11.62
C GLN A 426 -7.91 11.60 10.56
N TYR A 427 -7.33 11.77 9.38
CA TYR A 427 -7.40 10.81 8.29
C TYR A 427 -6.25 9.80 8.38
N ALA A 428 -6.57 8.52 8.17
CA ALA A 428 -5.60 7.44 8.07
C ALA A 428 -5.91 6.56 6.86
N LEU A 429 -4.85 6.07 6.19
CA LEU A 429 -4.94 5.15 5.06
C LEU A 429 -4.57 3.73 5.52
N PHE A 430 -5.43 2.77 5.23
CA PHE A 430 -5.21 1.34 5.49
C PHE A 430 -5.31 0.55 4.19
N ALA A 431 -4.65 -0.61 4.11
CA ALA A 431 -5.10 -1.64 3.17
C ALA A 431 -6.51 -2.11 3.58
N VAL A 432 -7.37 -2.50 2.64
CA VAL A 432 -8.78 -2.88 2.94
C VAL A 432 -8.89 -3.98 4.00
N ASN A 433 -7.91 -4.88 4.06
CA ASN A 433 -7.80 -5.93 5.07
C ASN A 433 -6.62 -5.71 6.05
N GLY A 434 -5.96 -4.56 5.99
CA GLY A 434 -4.86 -4.21 6.87
C GLY A 434 -5.35 -3.51 8.13
N THR A 435 -4.60 -3.66 9.22
CA THR A 435 -4.91 -3.01 10.51
C THR A 435 -3.93 -1.91 10.88
N THR A 436 -2.88 -1.72 10.07
CA THR A 436 -1.80 -0.77 10.30
C THR A 436 -1.96 0.41 9.33
N PRO A 437 -1.96 1.66 9.81
CA PRO A 437 -1.88 2.83 8.94
C PRO A 437 -0.61 2.74 8.09
N LEU A 438 -0.73 3.03 6.80
CA LEU A 438 0.41 2.96 5.88
C LEU A 438 1.46 4.05 6.14
N PHE A 439 1.01 5.18 6.68
CA PHE A 439 1.81 6.32 7.07
C PHE A 439 1.08 7.09 8.16
N LYS A 440 1.73 8.11 8.71
CA LYS A 440 1.23 8.98 9.75
C LYS A 440 -0.14 9.57 9.43
N ARG A 441 -1.03 9.53 10.43
CA ARG A 441 -2.36 10.14 10.33
C ARG A 441 -2.24 11.66 10.19
N GLU A 442 -3.12 12.26 9.38
CA GLU A 442 -3.07 13.70 9.10
C GLU A 442 -4.43 14.39 9.27
N HIS A 443 -4.40 15.63 9.75
CA HIS A 443 -5.62 16.47 9.86
C HIS A 443 -5.97 17.13 8.52
N ASP A 444 -4.97 17.59 7.78
CA ASP A 444 -5.19 18.33 6.54
C ASP A 444 -5.44 17.36 5.38
N PRO A 445 -6.60 17.47 4.67
CA PRO A 445 -6.91 16.56 3.59
C PRO A 445 -5.95 16.69 2.39
N ALA A 446 -5.31 17.84 2.16
CA ALA A 446 -4.37 17.98 1.05
C ALA A 446 -3.03 17.32 1.36
N GLU A 447 -2.48 17.55 2.57
CA GLU A 447 -1.28 16.85 3.07
C GLU A 447 -1.49 15.33 3.11
N PHE A 448 -2.65 14.89 3.63
CA PHE A 448 -3.01 13.48 3.64
C PHE A 448 -3.03 12.87 2.23
N LEU A 449 -3.74 13.51 1.28
CA LEU A 449 -3.87 12.99 -0.09
C LEU A 449 -2.55 13.03 -0.88
N GLU A 450 -1.63 13.94 -0.54
CA GLU A 450 -0.27 13.90 -1.08
C GLU A 450 0.52 12.69 -0.57
N ASN A 451 0.38 12.32 0.71
CA ASN A 451 0.97 11.09 1.22
C ASN A 451 0.32 9.83 0.61
N VAL A 452 -0.99 9.84 0.34
CA VAL A 452 -1.65 8.78 -0.45
C VAL A 452 -1.07 8.71 -1.87
N ASN A 453 -0.79 9.87 -2.50
CA ASN A 453 -0.17 9.94 -3.81
C ASN A 453 1.24 9.34 -3.83
N LYS A 454 2.03 9.57 -2.78
CA LYS A 454 3.36 8.97 -2.59
C LYS A 454 3.29 7.44 -2.52
N VAL A 455 2.31 6.87 -1.81
CA VAL A 455 2.05 5.41 -1.82
C VAL A 455 1.75 4.93 -3.24
N GLY A 456 0.89 5.64 -3.98
CA GLY A 456 0.59 5.33 -5.37
C GLY A 456 1.82 5.40 -6.29
N ASN A 457 2.71 6.38 -6.12
CA ASN A 457 3.95 6.48 -6.88
C ASN A 457 4.92 5.32 -6.57
N TRP A 458 5.00 4.91 -5.31
CA TRP A 458 5.80 3.75 -4.89
C TRP A 458 5.32 2.46 -5.54
N LEU A 459 4.01 2.19 -5.51
CA LEU A 459 3.44 1.02 -6.16
C LEU A 459 3.65 1.06 -7.69
N ASN A 460 3.63 2.26 -8.29
CA ASN A 460 3.94 2.44 -9.71
C ASN A 460 5.39 2.05 -10.04
N ALA A 461 6.34 2.43 -9.17
CA ALA A 461 7.74 2.03 -9.29
C ALA A 461 7.92 0.51 -9.10
N VAL A 462 7.15 -0.13 -8.20
CA VAL A 462 7.11 -1.60 -8.05
C VAL A 462 6.71 -2.29 -9.36
N GLU A 463 5.68 -1.78 -10.03
CA GLU A 463 5.18 -2.33 -11.29
C GLU A 463 6.06 -2.00 -12.51
N LEU A 464 7.12 -1.20 -12.35
CA LEU A 464 8.09 -0.95 -13.41
C LEU A 464 8.73 -2.29 -13.86
N LYS A 465 8.33 -2.76 -15.05
CA LYS A 465 8.75 -4.01 -15.70
C LYS A 465 8.87 -3.75 -17.21
N ASN A 466 9.81 -4.41 -17.90
CA ASN A 466 9.89 -4.40 -19.36
C ASN A 466 9.31 -5.72 -19.91
N ILE A 467 8.42 -5.63 -20.90
CA ILE A 467 7.71 -6.76 -21.52
C ILE A 467 8.56 -7.45 -22.60
N ASP A 468 9.60 -6.79 -23.13
CA ASP A 468 10.58 -7.36 -24.07
C ASP A 468 12.02 -7.01 -23.63
N PRO A 469 12.67 -7.85 -22.77
CA PRO A 469 13.95 -7.54 -22.16
C PRO A 469 15.10 -7.69 -23.15
N ALA A 470 15.88 -6.63 -23.34
CA ALA A 470 17.04 -6.66 -24.24
C ALA A 470 18.32 -7.22 -23.60
N PHE A 471 18.35 -7.29 -22.27
CA PHE A 471 19.40 -7.90 -21.45
C PHE A 471 18.81 -8.96 -20.52
N THR A 472 19.57 -10.01 -20.26
CA THR A 472 19.19 -11.10 -19.34
C THR A 472 20.00 -11.02 -18.05
N LYS A 473 19.51 -11.66 -16.98
CA LYS A 473 20.20 -11.68 -15.68
C LYS A 473 21.57 -12.36 -15.76
N ASP A 474 21.73 -13.34 -16.65
CA ASP A 474 22.97 -14.09 -16.88
C ASP A 474 24.09 -13.25 -17.53
N ASP A 475 23.73 -12.08 -18.09
CA ASP A 475 24.69 -11.12 -18.62
C ASP A 475 25.43 -10.35 -17.51
N PHE A 476 25.04 -10.51 -16.23
CA PHE A 476 25.59 -9.79 -15.08
C PHE A 476 26.03 -10.71 -13.94
N ILE A 477 26.96 -10.22 -13.12
CA ILE A 477 27.40 -10.83 -11.86
C ILE A 477 27.03 -9.87 -10.73
N PHE A 478 26.27 -10.36 -9.75
CA PHE A 478 25.85 -9.63 -8.55
C PHE A 478 26.60 -10.18 -7.33
N GLU A 479 27.64 -9.48 -6.89
CA GLU A 479 28.48 -9.85 -5.74
C GLU A 479 27.95 -9.17 -4.48
N TRP A 480 27.33 -9.95 -3.59
CA TRP A 480 26.76 -9.46 -2.34
C TRP A 480 27.64 -9.81 -1.13
N GLN A 481 27.63 -8.96 -0.11
CA GLN A 481 28.22 -9.20 1.21
C GLN A 481 27.20 -8.83 2.30
N VAL A 482 27.02 -9.70 3.30
CA VAL A 482 26.11 -9.50 4.44
C VAL A 482 26.90 -9.26 5.71
N ILE A 483 26.46 -8.29 6.51
CA ILE A 483 27.11 -7.85 7.75
C ILE A 483 26.05 -7.78 8.86
N GLU A 484 26.24 -8.53 9.95
CA GLU A 484 25.27 -8.64 11.05
C GLU A 484 25.98 -8.66 12.40
N GLY A 485 25.38 -8.06 13.44
CA GLY A 485 25.83 -8.23 14.82
C GLY A 485 27.09 -7.47 15.24
N VAL A 486 27.49 -6.48 14.46
CA VAL A 486 28.65 -5.62 14.67
C VAL A 486 28.23 -4.16 14.83
N GLU A 487 28.93 -3.41 15.68
CA GLU A 487 28.68 -1.98 15.91
C GLU A 487 29.19 -1.12 14.76
N ASP A 488 30.42 -1.40 14.28
CA ASP A 488 31.04 -0.72 13.14
C ASP A 488 30.94 -1.62 11.90
N VAL A 489 29.88 -1.42 11.12
CA VAL A 489 29.62 -2.18 9.89
C VAL A 489 30.64 -1.90 8.79
N ASP A 490 31.33 -0.75 8.82
CA ASP A 490 32.31 -0.38 7.80
C ASP A 490 33.68 -1.06 8.02
N ALA A 491 34.01 -1.40 9.26
CA ALA A 491 35.26 -2.08 9.61
C ALA A 491 35.30 -3.58 9.23
N VAL A 492 34.15 -4.20 8.89
CA VAL A 492 34.06 -5.64 8.59
C VAL A 492 34.57 -5.96 7.19
N LYS A 493 35.47 -6.97 7.11
CA LYS A 493 36.07 -7.47 5.86
C LYS A 493 35.61 -8.88 5.46
N GLU A 494 34.65 -9.45 6.17
CA GLU A 494 34.20 -10.82 5.91
C GLU A 494 33.28 -10.91 4.68
N GLU A 495 33.48 -11.96 3.87
CA GLU A 495 32.67 -12.28 2.71
C GLU A 495 31.69 -13.41 3.05
N LEU A 496 30.40 -13.08 3.16
CA LEU A 496 29.33 -14.07 3.15
C LEU A 496 28.52 -13.90 1.87
N LYS A 497 28.49 -14.96 1.05
CA LYS A 497 27.72 -15.03 -0.20
C LYS A 497 26.24 -15.34 0.10
N PRO A 498 25.28 -14.49 -0.30
CA PRO A 498 23.86 -14.79 -0.17
C PRO A 498 23.36 -15.87 -1.13
N GLN A 499 22.20 -16.41 -0.78
CA GLN A 499 21.48 -17.47 -1.49
C GLN A 499 20.32 -16.86 -2.31
N ALA A 500 20.23 -17.20 -3.59
CA ALA A 500 19.06 -16.96 -4.45
C ALA A 500 18.55 -15.50 -4.52
N GLU A 501 17.32 -15.28 -5.02
CA GLU A 501 16.78 -14.02 -5.57
C GLU A 501 16.48 -12.90 -4.53
N GLY A 502 17.44 -12.60 -3.64
CA GLY A 502 17.33 -11.54 -2.63
C GLY A 502 18.37 -11.70 -1.51
N VAL A 503 18.33 -10.83 -0.50
CA VAL A 503 19.16 -10.92 0.70
C VAL A 503 18.29 -10.81 1.95
N THR A 504 18.45 -11.75 2.88
CA THR A 504 17.87 -11.68 4.23
C THR A 504 18.94 -11.26 5.24
N LEU A 505 18.61 -10.29 6.07
CA LEU A 505 19.49 -9.60 7.01
C LEU A 505 18.87 -9.64 8.40
N HIS A 506 19.66 -9.96 9.43
CA HIS A 506 19.19 -10.12 10.80
C HIS A 506 19.83 -9.11 11.75
N TYR A 507 19.01 -8.44 12.54
CA TYR A 507 19.50 -7.76 13.75
C TYR A 507 20.14 -8.80 14.68
N ARG A 508 21.32 -8.46 15.23
CA ARG A 508 22.00 -9.27 16.24
C ARG A 508 22.70 -8.35 17.23
N ASN A 509 22.77 -8.75 18.49
CA ASN A 509 23.49 -8.04 19.57
C ASN A 509 23.08 -6.56 19.78
N GLY A 510 21.87 -6.17 19.38
CA GLY A 510 21.35 -4.82 19.40
C GLY A 510 21.69 -3.97 18.17
N PHE A 511 22.40 -4.52 17.18
CA PHE A 511 22.90 -3.76 16.01
C PHE A 511 22.12 -4.08 14.73
N SER A 512 21.87 -3.04 13.92
CA SER A 512 21.22 -3.16 12.61
C SER A 512 22.15 -3.86 11.61
N PRO A 513 21.61 -4.75 10.75
CA PRO A 513 22.40 -5.38 9.71
C PRO A 513 22.69 -4.43 8.55
N ALA A 514 23.65 -4.80 7.71
CA ALA A 514 24.01 -4.06 6.50
C ALA A 514 24.38 -5.01 5.37
N PHE A 515 24.37 -4.51 4.13
CA PHE A 515 24.86 -5.23 2.96
C PHE A 515 25.76 -4.37 2.08
N ARG A 516 26.57 -5.03 1.26
CA ARG A 516 27.30 -4.41 0.13
C ARG A 516 26.91 -5.16 -1.14
N LEU A 517 26.68 -4.44 -2.24
CA LEU A 517 26.42 -5.04 -3.55
C LEU A 517 27.35 -4.43 -4.59
N LYS A 518 28.08 -5.28 -5.30
CA LYS A 518 28.86 -4.93 -6.49
C LYS A 518 28.30 -5.62 -7.72
N ILE A 519 28.15 -4.87 -8.80
CA ILE A 519 27.59 -5.34 -10.07
C ILE A 519 28.70 -5.31 -11.13
N SER A 520 28.88 -6.40 -11.88
CA SER A 520 29.86 -6.51 -12.97
C SER A 520 29.23 -7.18 -14.21
N ILE A 521 29.76 -6.91 -15.41
CA ILE A 521 29.33 -7.62 -16.64
C ILE A 521 29.90 -9.04 -16.62
N SER A 522 29.08 -10.02 -16.94
CA SER A 522 29.49 -11.42 -17.09
C SER A 522 30.47 -11.56 -18.26
N PRO A 523 31.58 -12.32 -18.12
CA PRO A 523 32.49 -12.60 -19.23
C PRO A 523 31.83 -13.30 -20.44
N LYS A 524 30.60 -13.83 -20.25
CA LYS A 524 29.80 -14.50 -21.29
C LYS A 524 28.84 -13.56 -22.02
N ALA A 525 28.66 -12.32 -21.55
CA ALA A 525 27.74 -11.36 -22.15
C ALA A 525 28.19 -10.97 -23.56
N ALA A 526 27.23 -10.73 -24.46
CA ALA A 526 27.51 -10.37 -25.86
C ALA A 526 27.92 -8.89 -26.05
N PHE A 527 28.05 -8.13 -24.96
CA PHE A 527 28.36 -6.70 -24.94
C PHE A 527 29.46 -6.40 -23.91
N THR A 528 30.18 -5.29 -24.12
CA THR A 528 31.32 -4.89 -23.28
C THR A 528 31.03 -3.66 -22.43
N SER A 529 29.91 -2.97 -22.65
CA SER A 529 29.48 -1.83 -21.82
C SER A 529 27.97 -1.67 -21.79
N CYS A 530 27.46 -1.11 -20.70
CA CYS A 530 26.06 -0.72 -20.52
C CYS A 530 25.97 0.37 -19.44
N TYR A 531 24.79 0.96 -19.26
CA TYR A 531 24.48 1.89 -18.18
C TYR A 531 23.57 1.23 -17.15
N ILE A 532 23.83 1.46 -15.87
CA ILE A 532 23.09 0.88 -14.76
C ILE A 532 22.57 1.96 -13.81
N LYS A 533 21.37 1.78 -13.27
CA LYS A 533 20.81 2.57 -12.17
C LYS A 533 20.17 1.66 -11.13
N ALA A 534 20.12 2.11 -9.89
CA ALA A 534 19.49 1.39 -8.79
C ALA A 534 18.36 2.24 -8.21
N LEU A 535 17.17 1.67 -8.06
CA LEU A 535 16.07 2.22 -7.25
C LEU A 535 15.92 1.35 -6.01
N TYR A 536 16.15 1.93 -4.83
CA TYR A 536 15.90 1.30 -3.53
C TYR A 536 14.57 1.81 -2.98
N LEU A 537 13.59 0.92 -2.92
CA LEU A 537 12.23 1.20 -2.49
C LEU A 537 12.09 0.68 -1.07
N ASP A 538 12.04 1.57 -0.09
CA ASP A 538 11.91 1.16 1.32
C ASP A 538 10.46 0.78 1.67
N SER A 539 10.32 -0.02 2.72
CA SER A 539 9.03 -0.51 3.26
C SER A 539 8.10 0.59 3.82
N THR A 540 8.63 1.80 3.99
CA THR A 540 7.94 3.03 4.41
C THR A 540 7.65 3.95 3.21
N TYR A 541 7.60 3.39 2.00
CA TYR A 541 7.24 4.05 0.76
C TYR A 541 8.20 5.13 0.25
N GLY A 542 9.45 5.17 0.73
CA GLY A 542 10.50 5.99 0.13
C GLY A 542 11.10 5.33 -1.12
N ILE A 543 11.70 6.13 -1.99
CA ILE A 543 12.36 5.68 -3.22
C ILE A 543 13.69 6.43 -3.35
N ASN A 544 14.79 5.69 -3.31
CA ASN A 544 16.14 6.23 -3.45
C ASN A 544 16.81 5.72 -4.73
N GLY A 545 17.01 6.60 -5.70
CA GLY A 545 17.65 6.34 -6.99
C GLY A 545 19.15 6.67 -7.04
N ASP A 546 19.72 7.09 -5.90
CA ASP A 546 21.05 7.70 -5.82
C ASP A 546 22.13 6.69 -5.40
N LEU A 547 21.76 5.43 -5.20
CA LEU A 547 22.70 4.35 -4.85
C LEU A 547 23.74 4.06 -5.95
N ILE A 548 23.50 4.54 -7.18
CA ILE A 548 24.47 4.59 -8.28
C ILE A 548 24.51 6.02 -8.81
N ARG A 549 25.66 6.68 -8.65
CA ARG A 549 25.83 8.08 -9.05
C ARG A 549 25.77 8.25 -10.56
N ASP A 550 25.17 9.34 -11.03
CA ASP A 550 25.01 9.64 -12.47
C ASP A 550 26.33 9.82 -13.22
N ASP A 551 27.39 10.25 -12.53
CA ASP A 551 28.72 10.42 -13.09
C ASP A 551 29.53 9.11 -13.18
N ASN A 552 29.04 8.03 -12.56
CA ASN A 552 29.69 6.72 -12.52
C ASN A 552 28.70 5.56 -12.72
N ASN A 553 27.75 5.72 -13.65
CA ASN A 553 26.70 4.75 -13.93
C ASN A 553 26.96 3.87 -15.17
N GLN A 554 28.14 3.99 -15.79
CA GLN A 554 28.56 3.18 -16.94
C GLN A 554 29.37 1.97 -16.47
N LEU A 555 28.86 0.77 -16.74
CA LEU A 555 29.52 -0.49 -16.41
C LEU A 555 30.33 -0.98 -17.62
N GLU A 556 31.61 -1.27 -17.43
CA GLU A 556 32.53 -1.74 -18.48
C GLU A 556 33.06 -3.15 -18.18
N GLY A 557 33.32 -3.94 -19.22
CA GLY A 557 33.82 -5.32 -19.10
C GLY A 557 35.12 -5.39 -18.30
N GLY A 558 35.11 -6.14 -17.19
CA GLY A 558 36.25 -6.32 -16.29
C GLY A 558 36.27 -5.43 -15.05
N ASN A 559 35.43 -4.39 -14.98
CA ASN A 559 35.28 -3.52 -13.81
C ASN A 559 33.85 -3.63 -13.24
N GLY A 560 33.72 -3.58 -11.91
CA GLY A 560 32.43 -3.63 -11.24
C GLY A 560 32.15 -2.39 -10.40
N ILE A 561 30.89 -2.01 -10.28
CA ILE A 561 30.42 -0.84 -9.55
C ILE A 561 29.74 -1.28 -8.26
N PHE A 562 30.14 -0.70 -7.13
CA PHE A 562 29.42 -0.84 -5.86
C PHE A 562 28.23 0.10 -5.81
N LEU A 563 27.13 -0.35 -5.21
CA LEU A 563 26.13 0.58 -4.70
C LEU A 563 26.76 1.41 -3.58
N SER A 564 26.48 2.71 -3.57
CA SER A 564 27.07 3.64 -2.60
C SER A 564 26.13 4.80 -2.30
N TYR A 565 26.23 5.35 -1.10
CA TYR A 565 25.57 6.59 -0.70
C TYR A 565 26.59 7.54 -0.09
N ALA A 566 26.28 8.83 -0.07
CA ALA A 566 27.14 9.86 0.50
C ALA A 566 26.51 10.47 1.74
N ILE A 567 27.29 10.59 2.82
CA ILE A 567 26.97 11.43 3.97
C ILE A 567 28.07 12.49 4.07
N GLY A 568 27.72 13.75 3.83
CA GLY A 568 28.71 14.82 3.76
C GLY A 568 29.71 14.60 2.62
N THR A 569 31.00 14.52 2.94
CA THR A 569 32.08 14.31 1.97
C THR A 569 32.52 12.85 1.84
N GLU A 570 31.96 11.95 2.64
CA GLU A 570 32.35 10.54 2.70
C GLU A 570 31.36 9.69 1.90
N THR A 571 31.89 8.73 1.14
CA THR A 571 31.11 7.77 0.36
C THR A 571 31.20 6.40 1.02
N PHE A 572 30.03 5.82 1.30
CA PHE A 572 29.89 4.53 1.96
C PHE A 572 29.35 3.52 0.96
N VAL A 573 29.93 2.32 0.93
CA VAL A 573 29.45 1.18 0.12
C VAL A 573 28.70 0.15 0.95
N THR A 574 28.72 0.32 2.28
CA THR A 574 28.00 -0.50 3.26
C THR A 574 26.64 0.10 3.55
N LEU A 575 25.58 -0.49 3.01
CA LEU A 575 24.20 0.00 3.13
C LEU A 575 23.56 -0.60 4.38
N PRO A 576 23.37 0.17 5.47
CA PRO A 576 22.63 -0.31 6.63
C PRO A 576 21.15 -0.46 6.28
N VAL A 577 20.51 -1.51 6.80
CA VAL A 577 19.08 -1.73 6.67
C VAL A 577 18.47 -1.63 8.05
N ILE A 578 17.65 -0.60 8.25
CA ILE A 578 17.11 -0.22 9.55
C ILE A 578 15.63 -0.59 9.58
N LEU A 579 15.26 -1.41 10.56
CA LEU A 579 13.85 -1.61 10.90
C LEU A 579 13.40 -0.43 11.76
N GLU A 580 12.52 0.40 11.23
CA GLU A 580 12.04 1.61 11.91
C GLU A 580 11.47 1.28 13.30
N LYS A 581 11.89 2.01 14.34
CA LYS A 581 11.51 1.68 15.73
C LYS A 581 9.99 1.67 15.92
N LYS A 582 9.27 2.54 15.20
CA LYS A 582 7.80 2.60 15.25
C LYS A 582 7.12 1.33 14.73
N TYR A 583 7.76 0.49 13.92
CA TYR A 583 7.21 -0.82 13.54
C TYR A 583 6.92 -1.71 14.76
N SER A 584 7.71 -1.60 15.84
CA SER A 584 7.43 -2.31 17.09
C SER A 584 6.09 -1.90 17.74
N LEU A 585 5.61 -0.68 17.51
CA LEU A 585 4.30 -0.21 18.01
C LEU A 585 3.12 -0.93 17.34
N TYR A 586 3.36 -1.49 16.15
CA TYR A 586 2.42 -2.25 15.32
C TYR A 586 2.72 -3.74 15.30
N ASN A 587 3.58 -4.24 16.19
CA ASN A 587 3.98 -5.64 16.23
C ASN A 587 4.64 -6.15 14.93
N ILE A 588 5.24 -5.24 14.15
CA ILE A 588 6.00 -5.55 12.94
C ILE A 588 7.46 -5.77 13.37
N ASN A 589 7.97 -6.98 13.16
CA ASN A 589 9.33 -7.39 13.51
C ASN A 589 10.17 -7.78 12.28
N GLU A 590 9.66 -7.54 11.08
CA GLU A 590 10.38 -7.67 9.82
C GLU A 590 9.89 -6.64 8.80
N ALA A 591 10.73 -6.28 7.84
CA ALA A 591 10.37 -5.46 6.70
C ALA A 591 11.05 -5.97 5.43
N ILE A 592 10.42 -5.74 4.28
CA ILE A 592 10.98 -6.05 2.97
C ILE A 592 11.06 -4.75 2.18
N ASP A 593 12.29 -4.37 1.84
CA ASP A 593 12.57 -3.32 0.87
C ASP A 593 12.84 -3.97 -0.50
N LEU A 594 12.69 -3.21 -1.58
CA LEU A 594 12.93 -3.70 -2.94
C LEU A 594 14.09 -2.95 -3.58
N LEU A 595 15.08 -3.68 -4.10
CA LEU A 595 16.15 -3.12 -4.90
C LEU A 595 15.93 -3.45 -6.38
N LYS A 596 15.71 -2.41 -7.19
CA LYS A 596 15.54 -2.53 -8.64
C LYS A 596 16.80 -2.03 -9.35
N ILE A 597 17.49 -2.92 -10.06
CA ILE A 597 18.61 -2.60 -10.93
C ILE A 597 18.09 -2.46 -12.36
N VAL A 598 18.18 -1.25 -12.91
CA VAL A 598 17.78 -0.93 -14.28
C VAL A 598 19.03 -0.85 -15.14
N VAL A 599 19.05 -1.59 -16.24
CA VAL A 599 20.18 -1.68 -17.16
C VAL A 599 19.76 -1.21 -18.54
N SER A 600 20.58 -0.41 -19.22
CA SER A 600 20.34 0.01 -20.60
C SER A 600 21.61 0.13 -21.44
N ASP A 601 21.48 0.05 -22.75
CA ASP A 601 22.55 0.41 -23.70
C ASP A 601 22.78 1.93 -23.82
N THR A 602 21.90 2.78 -23.27
CA THR A 602 22.09 4.24 -23.23
C THR A 602 21.92 4.81 -21.82
N ARG A 603 22.35 6.06 -21.61
CA ARG A 603 22.20 6.74 -20.32
C ARG A 603 20.73 6.90 -19.95
N MET A 604 20.39 6.51 -18.73
CA MET A 604 19.06 6.66 -18.16
C MET A 604 19.10 7.54 -16.92
N ASN A 605 18.08 8.39 -16.76
CA ASN A 605 17.81 9.08 -15.50
C ASN A 605 16.48 8.56 -14.93
N LEU A 606 16.50 8.15 -13.65
CA LEU A 606 15.32 7.63 -12.94
C LEU A 606 14.94 8.50 -11.74
N ASP A 607 15.56 9.66 -11.60
CA ASP A 607 15.44 10.53 -10.43
C ASP A 607 14.02 11.08 -10.22
N GLN A 608 13.20 11.04 -11.26
CA GLN A 608 11.77 11.36 -11.19
C GLN A 608 11.00 10.42 -10.24
N TYR A 609 11.53 9.22 -9.97
CA TYR A 609 10.95 8.28 -9.02
C TYR A 609 11.39 8.57 -7.59
N ASN A 610 12.48 9.32 -7.36
CA ASN A 610 12.96 9.54 -6.01
C ASN A 610 11.94 10.29 -5.17
N GLN A 611 11.76 9.80 -3.96
CA GLN A 611 10.65 10.17 -3.09
C GLN A 611 11.08 10.00 -1.64
N GLU A 612 10.66 10.95 -0.82
CA GLU A 612 10.81 10.90 0.64
C GLU A 612 10.09 9.71 1.25
N THR A 613 10.78 9.07 2.18
CA THR A 613 10.22 8.05 3.04
C THR A 613 9.06 8.63 3.85
N LEU A 614 7.95 7.90 3.95
CA LEU A 614 6.81 8.34 4.75
C LEU A 614 7.05 8.06 6.23
N GLU A 615 6.71 9.02 7.09
CA GLU A 615 6.74 8.82 8.53
C GLU A 615 5.65 7.81 8.92
N LEU A 616 6.00 6.78 9.70
CA LEU A 616 5.02 5.89 10.30
C LEU A 616 4.22 6.60 11.40
N ASP A 617 2.94 6.25 11.47
CA ASP A 617 2.04 6.74 12.50
C ASP A 617 2.56 6.43 13.91
N ASP A 618 2.37 7.37 14.84
CA ASP A 618 2.67 7.15 16.27
C ASP A 618 1.36 7.06 17.05
N PRO A 619 1.01 5.87 17.57
CA PRO A 619 -0.17 5.68 18.39
C PRO A 619 -0.28 6.57 19.64
N ASN A 620 0.83 7.12 20.17
CA ASN A 620 0.87 7.81 21.48
C ASN A 620 1.16 9.33 21.42
N GLY A 621 1.29 9.93 20.24
CA GLY A 621 1.23 11.39 20.00
C GLY A 621 2.48 12.24 20.27
N GLY A 622 2.69 13.24 19.40
CA GLY A 622 3.46 14.48 19.66
C GLY A 622 4.81 14.65 18.90
N THR A 623 4.74 15.26 17.71
CA THR A 623 5.78 15.68 16.73
C THR A 623 7.25 15.94 17.16
N ARG A 624 8.22 15.48 16.35
CA ARG A 624 9.19 16.30 15.52
C ARG A 624 10.37 15.47 14.96
N ALA A 625 10.60 15.52 13.64
CA ALA A 625 11.89 15.74 12.91
C ALA A 625 11.70 15.37 11.43
N ILE A 626 11.73 16.33 10.49
CA ILE A 626 12.84 16.75 9.60
C ILE A 626 13.31 15.63 8.66
N ASP A 627 12.85 15.75 7.42
CA ASP A 627 13.15 14.94 6.25
C ASP A 627 14.13 15.68 5.33
N VAL A 628 14.97 14.93 4.61
CA VAL A 628 15.92 15.43 3.62
C VAL A 628 15.92 14.46 2.44
N THR A 629 15.14 14.76 1.40
CA THR A 629 15.47 14.31 0.03
C THR A 629 15.92 15.44 -0.84
N ARG A 630 16.78 15.12 -1.81
CA ARG A 630 16.93 15.89 -3.06
C ARG A 630 17.43 15.03 -4.24
N THR A 631 16.63 14.93 -5.31
CA THR A 631 16.99 14.46 -6.68
C THR A 631 16.85 15.50 -7.79
N ARG A 632 17.51 15.24 -8.94
CA ARG A 632 16.98 15.27 -10.33
C ARG A 632 18.10 15.41 -11.40
N ALA A 633 17.95 14.82 -12.61
CA ALA A 633 17.47 15.49 -13.85
C ALA A 633 17.59 14.68 -15.18
N GLY A 634 16.62 14.87 -16.10
CA GLY A 634 16.54 14.34 -17.49
C GLY A 634 17.70 14.71 -18.45
N LYS A 635 17.78 14.27 -19.72
CA LYS A 635 16.82 14.16 -20.85
C LYS A 635 17.28 13.07 -21.87
N THR A 636 16.38 12.65 -22.75
CA THR A 636 16.48 11.60 -23.79
C THR A 636 17.30 11.95 -25.04
N VAL A 637 18.13 11.00 -25.53
CA VAL A 637 18.55 10.82 -26.93
C VAL A 637 18.62 9.32 -27.23
N GLU A 638 18.11 8.94 -28.41
CA GLU A 638 18.06 7.59 -29.04
C GLU A 638 17.36 6.48 -28.26
N GLN A 639 16.72 5.56 -29.00
CA GLN A 639 15.82 4.56 -28.42
C GLN A 639 16.61 3.46 -27.71
N PRO A 640 16.55 3.37 -26.36
CA PRO A 640 17.39 2.45 -25.62
C PRO A 640 16.78 1.06 -25.56
N ARG A 641 17.64 0.06 -25.68
CA ARG A 641 17.39 -1.28 -25.15
C ARG A 641 17.61 -1.24 -23.65
N TRP A 642 16.71 -1.82 -22.86
CA TRP A 642 16.85 -1.84 -21.40
C TRP A 642 16.16 -3.05 -20.76
N SER A 643 16.57 -3.39 -19.54
CA SER A 643 15.98 -4.44 -18.70
C SER A 643 15.95 -3.99 -17.24
N ILE A 644 15.15 -4.64 -16.40
CA ILE A 644 15.09 -4.39 -14.96
C ILE A 644 15.15 -5.70 -14.18
N PHE A 645 16.00 -5.74 -13.17
CA PHE A 645 16.16 -6.84 -12.23
C PHE A 645 15.70 -6.39 -10.85
N THR A 646 14.78 -7.11 -10.22
CA THR A 646 14.25 -6.77 -8.88
C THR A 646 14.79 -7.78 -7.87
N PHE A 647 15.26 -7.30 -6.72
CA PHE A 647 15.79 -8.09 -5.61
C PHE A 647 15.07 -7.69 -4.32
N ASP A 648 14.70 -8.68 -3.51
CA ASP A 648 14.08 -8.44 -2.19
C ASP A 648 15.18 -8.28 -1.13
N ILE A 649 15.12 -7.19 -0.34
CA ILE A 649 16.01 -6.93 0.79
C ILE A 649 15.19 -7.06 2.08
N LYS A 650 15.30 -8.20 2.74
CA LYS A 650 14.51 -8.53 3.92
C LYS A 650 15.30 -8.26 5.19
N CYS A 651 14.77 -7.44 6.09
CA CYS A 651 15.32 -7.20 7.41
C CYS A 651 14.48 -7.87 8.50
N VAL A 652 15.12 -8.63 9.38
CA VAL A 652 14.51 -9.39 10.47
C VAL A 652 14.99 -8.85 11.82
N GLY A 653 14.06 -8.42 12.66
CA GLY A 653 14.34 -7.93 14.01
C GLY A 653 14.67 -9.05 15.00
N GLU A 654 15.41 -8.71 16.07
CA GLU A 654 15.88 -9.66 17.09
C GLU A 654 14.76 -10.43 17.80
N GLN A 655 13.59 -9.83 17.95
CA GLN A 655 12.48 -10.44 18.67
C GLN A 655 11.78 -11.56 17.88
N LYS A 656 12.17 -11.80 16.62
CA LYS A 656 11.58 -12.85 15.80
C LYS A 656 12.07 -14.26 16.19
N GLU A 657 13.26 -14.35 16.76
CA GLU A 657 13.90 -15.60 17.18
C GLU A 657 14.33 -15.51 18.64
N GLN A 658 13.80 -16.40 19.48
CA GLN A 658 14.05 -16.36 20.92
C GLN A 658 14.30 -17.75 21.48
N ILE A 659 14.89 -17.82 22.68
CA ILE A 659 15.05 -19.06 23.44
C ILE A 659 13.99 -19.11 24.54
N LEU A 660 13.12 -20.11 24.45
CA LEU A 660 12.14 -20.45 25.47
C LEU A 660 12.82 -21.30 26.55
N LYS A 661 12.99 -20.74 27.74
CA LYS A 661 13.48 -21.46 28.93
C LYS A 661 12.31 -21.80 29.86
N PRO A 662 12.36 -22.87 30.66
CA PRO A 662 11.29 -23.19 31.61
C PRO A 662 10.95 -22.03 32.55
N GLY A 663 9.66 -21.69 32.67
CA GLY A 663 9.16 -20.63 33.57
C GLY A 663 9.45 -19.19 33.11
N ALA A 664 10.02 -19.00 31.92
CA ALA A 664 10.34 -17.68 31.39
C ALA A 664 9.13 -17.00 30.72
N LYS A 665 9.15 -15.68 30.70
CA LYS A 665 8.31 -14.87 29.80
C LYS A 665 9.19 -14.31 28.70
N VAL A 666 8.84 -14.60 27.45
CA VAL A 666 9.66 -14.28 26.28
C VAL A 666 8.84 -13.46 25.31
N ASP A 667 9.36 -12.29 24.93
CA ASP A 667 8.66 -11.33 24.09
C ASP A 667 9.07 -11.44 22.61
N PHE A 668 8.08 -11.62 21.72
CA PHE A 668 8.24 -11.70 20.27
C PHE A 668 7.77 -10.41 19.55
N ALA A 669 7.73 -9.29 20.27
CA ALA A 669 7.11 -8.01 19.86
C ALA A 669 5.57 -8.09 19.78
N GLY A 670 5.02 -9.00 18.96
CA GLY A 670 3.57 -9.15 18.78
C GLY A 670 2.84 -9.94 19.85
N PHE A 671 3.56 -10.74 20.62
CA PHE A 671 3.02 -11.50 21.74
C PHE A 671 4.14 -11.89 22.71
N THR A 672 3.74 -12.13 23.95
CA THR A 672 4.58 -12.73 24.98
C THR A 672 4.23 -14.20 25.13
N VAL A 673 5.22 -15.08 25.14
CA VAL A 673 5.08 -16.50 25.46
C VAL A 673 5.46 -16.71 26.92
N GLU A 674 4.55 -17.26 27.73
CA GLU A 674 4.81 -17.75 29.08
C GLU A 674 4.99 -19.27 29.02
N THR A 675 6.21 -19.73 29.32
CA THR A 675 6.60 -21.14 29.17
C THR A 675 6.32 -21.93 30.45
N PRO A 676 5.66 -23.09 30.37
CA PRO A 676 5.45 -23.95 31.52
C PRO A 676 6.76 -24.65 31.93
N ASP A 677 6.79 -25.18 33.15
CA ASP A 677 7.92 -26.00 33.62
C ASP A 677 8.16 -27.17 32.65
N GLY A 678 9.42 -27.38 32.24
CA GLY A 678 9.82 -28.51 31.40
C GLY A 678 9.88 -28.24 29.89
N ILE A 679 9.47 -27.06 29.40
CA ILE A 679 9.67 -26.67 28.00
C ILE A 679 10.97 -25.89 27.86
N SER A 680 11.92 -26.45 27.11
CA SER A 680 13.13 -25.76 26.64
C SER A 680 13.20 -25.89 25.12
N ALA A 681 13.11 -24.77 24.41
CA ALA A 681 13.11 -24.77 22.95
C ALA A 681 13.61 -23.46 22.38
N LYS A 682 14.28 -23.52 21.23
CA LYS A 682 14.45 -22.37 20.37
C LYS A 682 13.15 -22.12 19.63
N ALA A 683 12.71 -20.88 19.50
CA ALA A 683 11.40 -20.54 18.95
C ALA A 683 11.50 -19.42 17.91
N PHE A 684 10.74 -19.56 16.83
CA PHE A 684 10.73 -18.64 15.70
C PHE A 684 9.31 -18.21 15.35
N ALA A 685 9.04 -16.90 15.36
CA ALA A 685 7.77 -16.31 14.99
C ALA A 685 7.69 -16.13 13.47
N LEU A 686 6.75 -16.81 12.81
CA LEU A 686 6.66 -16.92 11.35
C LEU A 686 5.57 -16.04 10.76
N THR A 687 5.91 -15.32 9.70
CA THR A 687 4.96 -14.56 8.88
C THR A 687 4.44 -15.37 7.68
N ALA A 688 3.48 -14.81 6.96
CA ALA A 688 3.01 -15.38 5.69
C ALA A 688 4.13 -15.45 4.62
N ALA A 689 5.02 -14.45 4.62
CA ALA A 689 6.14 -14.39 3.68
C ALA A 689 7.19 -15.47 3.98
N ASP A 690 7.56 -15.68 5.24
CA ASP A 690 8.48 -16.76 5.65
C ASP A 690 8.01 -18.12 5.15
N GLN A 691 6.74 -18.45 5.43
CA GLN A 691 6.16 -19.73 5.06
C GLN A 691 6.07 -19.90 3.54
N GLN A 692 5.74 -18.83 2.81
CA GLN A 692 5.66 -18.86 1.36
C GLN A 692 7.05 -19.08 0.73
N GLN A 693 8.07 -18.37 1.21
CA GLN A 693 9.44 -18.53 0.75
C GLN A 693 9.95 -19.95 1.01
N ALA A 694 9.82 -20.44 2.25
CA ALA A 694 10.21 -21.80 2.60
C ALA A 694 9.45 -22.85 1.77
N PHE A 695 8.19 -22.59 1.42
CA PHE A 695 7.37 -23.50 0.60
C PHE A 695 7.88 -23.59 -0.84
N GLU A 696 8.17 -22.46 -1.49
CA GLU A 696 8.73 -22.47 -2.85
C GLU A 696 10.11 -23.14 -2.88
N GLU A 697 10.96 -22.89 -1.89
CA GLU A 697 12.26 -23.56 -1.77
C GLU A 697 12.14 -25.08 -1.62
N VAL A 698 11.25 -25.57 -0.76
CA VAL A 698 11.02 -27.02 -0.60
C VAL A 698 10.45 -27.63 -1.88
N LYS A 699 9.50 -26.96 -2.55
CA LYS A 699 8.90 -27.40 -3.82
C LYS A 699 9.93 -27.54 -4.94
N THR A 700 10.96 -26.71 -4.98
CA THR A 700 12.05 -26.86 -5.97
C THR A 700 12.96 -28.08 -5.68
N ARG A 701 13.02 -28.54 -4.42
CA ARG A 701 13.92 -29.61 -3.97
C ARG A 701 13.24 -30.98 -3.84
N SER A 702 11.92 -31.01 -3.66
CA SER A 702 11.11 -32.21 -3.53
C SER A 702 9.81 -32.05 -4.32
N ALA A 703 9.45 -33.05 -5.13
CA ALA A 703 8.16 -33.11 -5.82
C ALA A 703 6.99 -33.27 -4.83
N ASP A 704 7.26 -33.86 -3.66
CA ASP A 704 6.29 -34.05 -2.58
C ASP A 704 6.62 -33.09 -1.44
N VAL A 705 5.89 -31.98 -1.34
CA VAL A 705 5.93 -31.13 -0.15
C VAL A 705 5.20 -31.85 0.98
N ALA A 706 5.88 -32.08 2.11
CA ALA A 706 5.32 -32.82 3.23
C ALA A 706 4.00 -32.18 3.71
N PRO A 707 2.95 -32.99 3.94
CA PRO A 707 1.72 -32.53 4.58
C PRO A 707 2.02 -31.83 5.92
N GLY A 708 1.38 -30.68 6.18
CA GLY A 708 1.58 -29.89 7.40
C GLY A 708 2.54 -28.69 7.27
N PHE A 709 3.21 -28.53 6.12
CA PHE A 709 4.15 -27.43 5.88
C PHE A 709 3.43 -26.09 5.68
N LYS A 710 2.37 -26.08 4.85
CA LYS A 710 1.52 -24.92 4.61
C LYS A 710 0.04 -25.30 4.76
N PRO A 711 -0.67 -24.78 5.78
CA PRO A 711 -2.12 -24.93 5.87
C PRO A 711 -2.81 -24.41 4.62
N SER A 712 -3.71 -25.20 4.05
CA SER A 712 -4.51 -24.75 2.90
C SER A 712 -5.46 -23.64 3.35
N ALA A 713 -5.55 -22.55 2.58
CA ALA A 713 -6.57 -21.52 2.80
C ALA A 713 -7.99 -22.11 2.83
N ASN A 714 -8.20 -23.21 2.09
CA ASN A 714 -9.46 -23.93 2.05
C ASN A 714 -9.87 -24.54 3.38
N ILE A 715 -9.00 -24.66 4.40
CA ILE A 715 -9.37 -25.15 5.75
C ILE A 715 -10.58 -24.39 6.29
N TRP A 716 -10.63 -23.07 6.06
CA TRP A 716 -11.62 -22.18 6.66
C TRP A 716 -12.90 -21.98 5.83
N GLY A 717 -12.93 -22.43 4.57
CA GLY A 717 -14.11 -22.28 3.70
C GLY A 717 -14.47 -20.81 3.49
N GLU A 718 -15.76 -20.46 3.60
CA GLU A 718 -16.24 -19.08 3.53
C GLU A 718 -16.24 -18.35 4.89
N ALA A 719 -15.67 -18.93 5.94
CA ALA A 719 -15.60 -18.25 7.23
C ALA A 719 -14.78 -16.96 7.09
N LEU A 720 -15.29 -15.85 7.65
CA LEU A 720 -14.50 -14.64 7.78
C LEU A 720 -13.31 -14.95 8.71
N THR A 721 -12.10 -14.68 8.26
CA THR A 721 -10.88 -14.99 9.02
C THR A 721 -9.85 -13.87 8.93
N ASP A 722 -8.95 -13.83 9.92
CA ASP A 722 -7.85 -12.87 10.02
C ASP A 722 -6.63 -13.52 10.74
N THR A 723 -5.53 -12.78 10.88
CA THR A 723 -4.34 -13.17 11.65
C THR A 723 -4.37 -12.54 13.06
N PRO A 724 -4.08 -13.30 14.13
CA PRO A 724 -4.23 -12.78 15.50
C PRO A 724 -3.13 -11.80 15.93
N PHE A 725 -1.96 -11.81 15.26
CA PHE A 725 -0.77 -11.06 15.67
C PHE A 725 -0.23 -10.15 14.55
N ALA A 726 -1.12 -9.39 13.88
CA ALA A 726 -0.82 -8.59 12.69
C ALA A 726 -0.23 -9.44 11.54
N HIS A 727 1.08 -9.61 11.48
CA HIS A 727 1.79 -10.35 10.42
C HIS A 727 2.27 -11.75 10.83
N ILE A 728 2.32 -12.06 12.13
CA ILE A 728 2.74 -13.38 12.61
C ILE A 728 1.55 -14.33 12.60
N GLN A 729 1.70 -15.47 11.92
CA GLN A 729 0.66 -16.49 11.76
C GLN A 729 1.02 -17.84 12.37
N ALA A 730 2.29 -18.06 12.70
CA ALA A 730 2.76 -19.30 13.32
C ALA A 730 3.94 -19.09 14.27
N LEU A 731 4.13 -20.05 15.16
CA LEU A 731 5.28 -20.17 16.06
C LEU A 731 5.89 -21.57 15.84
N GLU A 732 7.14 -21.62 15.41
CA GLU A 732 7.87 -22.86 15.20
C GLU A 732 8.87 -23.09 16.34
N LEU A 733 8.84 -24.27 16.95
CA LEU A 733 9.65 -24.64 18.11
C LEU A 733 10.62 -25.76 17.76
N PHE A 734 11.87 -25.59 18.23
CA PHE A 734 12.96 -26.54 18.09
C PHE A 734 13.39 -27.01 19.50
N PRO A 735 13.16 -28.27 19.85
CA PRO A 735 13.47 -28.77 21.20
C PRO A 735 14.96 -28.64 21.56
N GLU A 736 15.25 -28.10 22.73
CA GLU A 736 16.60 -28.11 23.33
C GLU A 736 16.71 -29.26 24.34
N GLY A 737 16.73 -30.49 23.82
CA GLY A 737 16.87 -31.72 24.62
C GLY A 737 15.55 -32.47 24.86
N GLY A 738 15.38 -33.59 24.16
CA GLY A 738 14.20 -34.46 24.28
C GLY A 738 12.96 -33.94 23.55
N LYS A 739 11.87 -34.72 23.61
CA LYS A 739 10.58 -34.37 22.99
C LYS A 739 9.85 -33.33 23.83
N LEU A 740 9.27 -32.31 23.19
CA LEU A 740 8.46 -31.29 23.86
C LEU A 740 7.09 -31.86 24.24
N GLU A 741 6.69 -31.74 25.50
CA GLU A 741 5.39 -32.16 26.00
C GLU A 741 4.82 -31.12 26.97
N ILE A 742 3.50 -30.91 26.90
CA ILE A 742 2.76 -30.01 27.81
C ILE A 742 2.14 -30.88 28.91
N GLN A 743 2.41 -30.54 30.17
CA GLN A 743 1.81 -31.23 31.31
C GLN A 743 0.34 -30.82 31.46
N GLU A 744 -0.50 -31.77 31.85
CA GLU A 744 -1.92 -31.52 32.09
C GLU A 744 -2.11 -30.38 33.11
N GLY A 745 -2.96 -29.40 32.77
CA GLY A 745 -3.22 -28.23 33.60
C GLY A 745 -2.13 -27.14 33.58
N LYS A 746 -1.02 -27.32 32.86
CA LYS A 746 0.07 -26.33 32.74
C LYS A 746 0.28 -25.90 31.26
N PRO A 747 -0.65 -25.13 30.68
CA PRO A 747 -0.57 -24.75 29.27
C PRO A 747 0.62 -23.84 28.96
N LEU A 748 1.09 -23.88 27.71
CA LEU A 748 1.93 -22.83 27.14
C LEU A 748 1.01 -21.65 26.79
N ILE A 749 1.25 -20.49 27.40
CA ILE A 749 0.36 -19.34 27.28
C ILE A 749 0.99 -18.33 26.31
N ILE A 750 0.25 -17.93 25.29
CA ILE A 750 0.64 -16.88 24.35
C ILE A 750 -0.29 -15.69 24.59
N ARG A 751 0.27 -14.58 25.06
CA ARG A 751 -0.44 -13.35 25.32
C ARG A 751 -0.20 -12.39 24.17
N PRO A 752 -1.20 -12.05 23.35
CA PRO A 752 -1.04 -10.98 22.38
C PRO A 752 -0.56 -9.73 23.11
N ASN A 753 0.52 -9.14 22.63
CA ASN A 753 0.89 -7.81 23.04
C ASN A 753 -0.07 -6.92 22.25
N ALA A 754 -0.99 -6.24 22.95
CA ALA A 754 -1.85 -5.28 22.30
C ALA A 754 -0.97 -4.35 21.45
N PRO A 755 -1.33 -4.01 20.19
CA PRO A 755 -0.74 -2.81 19.65
C PRO A 755 -1.15 -1.70 20.62
N ARG A 756 -0.21 -0.85 21.03
CA ARG A 756 -0.57 0.22 21.95
C ARG A 756 -1.63 1.17 21.37
N THR A 757 -2.04 1.04 20.09
CA THR A 757 -3.38 1.50 19.62
C THR A 757 -3.93 1.04 18.24
N ALA A 758 -3.37 0.07 17.52
CA ALA A 758 -3.90 -0.27 16.17
C ALA A 758 -3.94 -1.76 15.86
N THR A 759 -5.00 -2.42 16.30
CA THR A 759 -5.61 -3.52 15.55
C THR A 759 -7.10 -3.27 15.56
N ARG A 760 -7.73 -3.54 14.44
CA ARG A 760 -9.18 -3.66 14.34
C ARG A 760 -9.62 -4.69 15.40
N SER A 761 -9.95 -4.25 16.62
CA SER A 761 -11.21 -4.72 17.16
C SER A 761 -12.19 -4.14 16.18
N LEU A 762 -12.83 -4.98 15.39
CA LEU A 762 -14.04 -4.51 14.75
C LEU A 762 -14.88 -3.99 15.91
N GLY A 763 -15.02 -2.66 16.02
CA GLY A 763 -16.15 -2.02 16.68
C GLY A 763 -17.46 -2.33 15.94
N ASP A 764 -17.53 -3.51 15.32
CA ASP A 764 -18.75 -4.14 14.87
C ASP A 764 -19.26 -4.94 16.07
N ASP A 765 -20.10 -4.27 16.85
CA ASP A 765 -20.81 -4.86 17.99
C ASP A 765 -21.64 -6.10 17.58
N LYS A 766 -21.75 -6.40 16.27
CA LYS A 766 -22.47 -7.55 15.73
C LYS A 766 -21.60 -8.80 15.54
N LEU A 767 -20.27 -8.74 15.65
CA LEU A 767 -19.39 -9.91 15.49
C LEU A 767 -18.58 -10.19 16.77
N GLU A 768 -18.37 -11.47 17.05
CA GLU A 768 -17.48 -12.01 18.07
C GLU A 768 -16.23 -12.60 17.42
N GLU A 769 -15.07 -12.28 17.97
CA GLU A 769 -13.76 -12.75 17.51
C GLU A 769 -13.32 -13.97 18.34
N ILE A 770 -12.84 -15.02 17.65
CA ILE A 770 -12.32 -16.23 18.29
C ILE A 770 -10.98 -16.57 17.65
N ILE A 771 -9.97 -16.90 18.47
CA ILE A 771 -8.66 -17.34 17.98
C ILE A 771 -8.52 -18.86 18.17
N ILE A 772 -8.15 -19.56 17.11
CA ILE A 772 -7.93 -21.00 17.09
C ILE A 772 -6.43 -21.27 16.92
N PRO A 773 -5.74 -21.82 17.93
CA PRO A 773 -4.44 -22.44 17.74
C PRO A 773 -4.62 -23.85 17.16
N TYR A 774 -3.88 -24.19 16.11
CA TYR A 774 -3.96 -25.47 15.41
C TYR A 774 -2.60 -25.94 14.89
N GLY A 775 -2.43 -27.23 14.66
CA GLY A 775 -1.16 -27.83 14.23
C GLY A 775 -1.38 -29.08 13.38
N TYR A 776 -0.36 -29.52 12.64
CA TYR A 776 -0.47 -30.74 11.83
C TYR A 776 0.05 -31.96 12.59
N ASP A 777 -0.78 -32.99 12.71
CA ASP A 777 -0.40 -34.28 13.25
C ASP A 777 -0.06 -35.25 12.11
N SER A 778 1.23 -35.58 11.98
CA SER A 778 1.76 -36.49 10.95
C SER A 778 1.33 -37.94 11.13
N ASN A 779 0.97 -38.38 12.34
CA ASN A 779 0.46 -39.75 12.55
C ASN A 779 -0.98 -39.86 12.06
N LEU A 780 -1.78 -38.81 12.25
CA LEU A 780 -3.17 -38.73 11.81
C LEU A 780 -3.33 -38.22 10.37
N GLN A 781 -2.27 -37.60 9.86
CA GLN A 781 -2.26 -36.81 8.63
C GLN A 781 -3.27 -35.64 8.65
N MET A 782 -3.64 -35.12 9.82
CA MET A 782 -4.73 -34.15 10.02
C MET A 782 -4.27 -32.89 10.74
N TYR A 783 -4.93 -31.77 10.46
CA TYR A 783 -4.84 -30.59 11.32
C TYR A 783 -5.69 -30.76 12.58
N ILE A 784 -5.09 -30.57 13.74
CA ILE A 784 -5.74 -30.68 15.06
C ILE A 784 -5.76 -29.31 15.75
N PRO A 785 -6.79 -28.97 16.53
CA PRO A 785 -6.71 -27.85 17.46
C PRO A 785 -5.60 -28.09 18.50
N LEU A 786 -5.04 -27.05 19.08
CA LEU A 786 -3.98 -27.17 20.09
C LEU A 786 -4.39 -26.62 21.46
N GLY A 787 -5.56 -25.98 21.52
CA GLY A 787 -6.08 -25.35 22.72
C GLY A 787 -7.17 -24.33 22.40
N TYR A 788 -7.27 -23.26 23.19
CA TYR A 788 -8.33 -22.25 23.09
C TYR A 788 -7.81 -20.84 23.38
N ALA A 789 -8.63 -19.82 23.13
CA ALA A 789 -8.33 -18.43 23.49
C ALA A 789 -9.41 -17.83 24.40
N ASP A 790 -9.02 -17.00 25.36
CA ASP A 790 -9.96 -16.28 26.23
C ASP A 790 -10.51 -14.99 25.61
N ASP A 791 -11.43 -14.33 26.32
CA ASP A 791 -12.04 -13.07 25.89
C ASP A 791 -11.05 -11.89 25.78
N LYS A 792 -9.88 -12.02 26.41
CA LYS A 792 -8.78 -11.06 26.30
C LYS A 792 -7.82 -11.39 25.15
N GLY A 793 -8.09 -12.47 24.40
CA GLY A 793 -7.25 -12.96 23.32
C GLY A 793 -6.04 -13.77 23.78
N ASN A 794 -5.87 -14.06 25.07
CA ASN A 794 -4.80 -14.94 25.54
C ASN A 794 -5.05 -16.35 25.00
N ILE A 795 -4.05 -16.92 24.36
CA ILE A 795 -4.11 -18.27 23.77
C ILE A 795 -3.46 -19.25 24.75
N PHE A 796 -4.18 -20.31 25.08
CA PHE A 796 -3.73 -21.40 25.93
C PHE A 796 -3.50 -22.63 25.05
N ILE A 797 -2.23 -23.01 24.86
CA ILE A 797 -1.85 -24.24 24.18
C ILE A 797 -1.82 -25.35 25.22
N GLU A 798 -2.74 -26.31 25.10
CA GLU A 798 -2.87 -27.44 26.02
C GLU A 798 -2.14 -28.69 25.50
N GLN A 799 -1.85 -28.74 24.20
CA GLN A 799 -1.10 -29.84 23.59
C GLN A 799 -0.26 -29.37 22.39
N LEU A 800 0.81 -30.10 22.09
CA LEU A 800 1.69 -29.84 20.95
C LEU A 800 1.47 -30.90 19.85
N PRO A 801 1.50 -30.51 18.56
CA PRO A 801 1.54 -31.48 17.49
C PRO A 801 2.91 -32.21 17.50
N PRO A 802 3.00 -33.41 16.91
CA PRO A 802 4.29 -34.07 16.71
C PRO A 802 5.22 -33.22 15.85
N GLU A 803 6.53 -33.41 16.02
CA GLU A 803 7.51 -32.77 15.16
C GLU A 803 7.33 -33.24 13.71
N THR A 804 7.42 -32.31 12.77
CA THR A 804 7.29 -32.58 11.34
C THR A 804 8.56 -32.18 10.59
N PRO A 805 9.01 -32.95 9.58
CA PRO A 805 10.14 -32.57 8.75
C PRO A 805 9.91 -31.25 8.01
N GLY A 806 10.99 -30.52 7.77
CA GLY A 806 10.98 -29.27 7.02
C GLY A 806 10.76 -28.07 7.93
N GLN A 807 11.71 -27.14 7.91
CA GLN A 807 11.65 -25.92 8.71
C GLN A 807 10.96 -24.83 7.88
N LEU A 808 10.16 -23.97 8.52
CA LEU A 808 9.51 -22.84 7.85
C LEU A 808 10.40 -21.59 7.83
N ARG A 809 11.66 -21.75 8.26
CA ARG A 809 12.69 -20.72 8.31
C ARG A 809 13.51 -20.66 7.01
N PRO A 810 13.61 -19.49 6.35
CA PRO A 810 14.33 -19.35 5.08
C PRO A 810 15.85 -19.63 5.14
N ASP A 811 16.52 -19.25 6.23
CA ASP A 811 17.99 -19.26 6.33
C ASP A 811 18.60 -20.60 6.81
N ALA A 812 17.78 -21.58 7.20
CA ALA A 812 18.23 -22.90 7.67
C ALA A 812 18.27 -23.99 6.57
N VAL A 813 17.98 -23.61 5.33
CA VAL A 813 17.74 -24.55 4.22
C VAL A 813 19.02 -25.23 3.69
N ASN A 814 20.21 -24.81 4.17
CA ASN A 814 21.51 -25.40 3.78
C ASN A 814 22.12 -26.38 4.81
N THR A 815 21.42 -26.79 5.87
CA THR A 815 21.86 -27.96 6.64
C THR A 815 21.46 -29.23 5.90
N ARG A 816 22.40 -30.16 5.68
CA ARG A 816 22.19 -31.47 5.02
C ARG A 816 21.10 -32.37 5.64
N SER A 817 20.42 -31.91 6.68
CA SER A 817 19.25 -32.50 7.32
C SER A 817 18.12 -31.48 7.36
N LEU A 818 16.97 -31.77 6.73
CA LEU A 818 15.71 -31.09 7.06
C LEU A 818 15.37 -31.48 8.50
N GLY A 819 15.83 -30.71 9.49
CA GLY A 819 15.50 -30.95 10.89
C GLY A 819 13.99 -30.93 11.10
N SER A 820 13.50 -31.76 12.03
CA SER A 820 12.09 -31.75 12.46
C SER A 820 11.83 -30.59 13.43
N SER A 821 10.60 -30.09 13.44
CA SER A 821 10.17 -28.99 14.32
C SER A 821 8.69 -29.11 14.68
N VAL A 822 8.31 -28.54 15.82
CA VAL A 822 6.90 -28.40 16.23
C VAL A 822 6.35 -27.10 15.65
N LYS A 823 5.24 -27.18 14.91
CA LYS A 823 4.65 -26.02 14.21
C LYS A 823 3.28 -25.68 14.79
N LEU A 824 3.16 -24.51 15.39
CA LEU A 824 1.91 -23.98 15.96
C LEU A 824 1.37 -22.89 15.02
N PHE A 825 0.18 -23.08 14.47
CA PHE A 825 -0.49 -22.08 13.64
C PHE A 825 -1.60 -21.41 14.41
N PHE A 826 -1.92 -20.17 14.04
CA PHE A 826 -2.98 -19.40 14.68
C PHE A 826 -3.91 -18.79 13.63
N LYS A 827 -5.22 -18.85 13.88
CA LYS A 827 -6.21 -18.21 13.02
C LYS A 827 -7.23 -17.47 13.85
N LYS A 828 -7.52 -16.22 13.49
CA LYS A 828 -8.68 -15.50 14.00
C LYS A 828 -9.87 -15.78 13.09
N ILE A 829 -11.02 -16.08 13.66
CA ILE A 829 -12.29 -16.32 12.97
C ILE A 829 -13.39 -15.45 13.60
N PHE A 830 -14.44 -15.15 12.84
CA PHE A 830 -15.54 -14.29 13.30
C PHE A 830 -16.89 -15.02 13.26
N ARG A 831 -17.72 -14.76 14.28
CA ARG A 831 -19.08 -15.29 14.40
C ARG A 831 -20.07 -14.14 14.67
N PRO A 832 -21.29 -14.14 14.10
CA PRO A 832 -22.34 -13.21 14.50
C PRO A 832 -22.70 -13.32 15.99
N LYS A 833 -22.78 -12.17 16.68
CA LYS A 833 -23.28 -12.03 18.06
C LYS A 833 -24.80 -12.06 18.14
N GLU A 834 -25.48 -11.69 17.07
CA GLU A 834 -26.94 -11.71 17.03
C GLU A 834 -27.44 -13.15 16.98
N VAL A 835 -28.02 -13.58 18.11
CA VAL A 835 -28.57 -14.91 18.36
C VAL A 835 -30.10 -14.84 18.44
N ASN A 836 -30.77 -15.98 18.32
CA ASN A 836 -32.23 -16.14 18.27
C ASN A 836 -32.87 -15.59 16.98
N LYS A 837 -32.24 -15.84 15.83
CA LYS A 837 -32.72 -15.41 14.50
C LYS A 837 -33.54 -16.53 13.84
N LEU A 838 -34.78 -16.21 13.44
CA LEU A 838 -35.60 -17.07 12.59
C LEU A 838 -35.52 -16.53 11.16
N VAL A 839 -34.97 -17.31 10.24
CA VAL A 839 -34.74 -16.91 8.84
C VAL A 839 -35.62 -17.74 7.92
N LEU A 840 -36.12 -17.14 6.84
CA LEU A 840 -36.93 -17.79 5.81
C LEU A 840 -36.19 -17.80 4.48
N TYR A 841 -36.14 -18.95 3.83
CA TYR A 841 -35.73 -19.14 2.44
C TYR A 841 -36.91 -19.66 1.64
N ALA A 842 -37.18 -19.03 0.50
CA ALA A 842 -38.22 -19.44 -0.44
C ALA A 842 -37.61 -19.81 -1.79
N LEU A 843 -38.21 -20.76 -2.48
CA LEU A 843 -37.78 -21.17 -3.81
C LEU A 843 -38.31 -20.19 -4.88
N GLU A 844 -37.42 -19.44 -5.52
CA GLU A 844 -37.72 -18.47 -6.57
C GLU A 844 -36.89 -18.77 -7.82
N ASN A 845 -37.51 -18.94 -8.99
CA ASN A 845 -36.81 -19.24 -10.25
C ASN A 845 -35.83 -20.43 -10.17
N LYS A 846 -36.19 -21.48 -9.42
CA LYS A 846 -35.36 -22.67 -9.13
C LYS A 846 -34.11 -22.39 -8.28
N ALA A 847 -34.04 -21.24 -7.62
CA ALA A 847 -32.98 -20.90 -6.68
C ALA A 847 -33.59 -20.58 -5.30
N TRP A 848 -32.90 -20.95 -4.23
CA TRP A 848 -33.32 -20.61 -2.87
C TRP A 848 -32.88 -19.20 -2.53
N VAL A 849 -33.84 -18.34 -2.15
CA VAL A 849 -33.61 -16.92 -1.84
C VAL A 849 -34.02 -16.63 -0.40
N GLU A 850 -33.09 -16.07 0.38
CA GLU A 850 -33.37 -15.54 1.73
C GLU A 850 -34.37 -14.38 1.63
N GLN A 851 -35.43 -14.45 2.44
CA GLN A 851 -36.49 -13.45 2.46
C GLN A 851 -36.23 -12.41 3.54
N LYS A 852 -36.54 -11.15 3.23
CA LYS A 852 -36.39 -10.04 4.19
C LYS A 852 -37.38 -10.12 5.36
N ASN A 853 -38.51 -10.81 5.16
CA ASN A 853 -39.57 -10.96 6.15
C ASN A 853 -40.31 -12.31 5.95
N MET A 854 -41.27 -12.59 6.84
CA MET A 854 -42.02 -13.85 6.87
C MET A 854 -43.26 -13.85 5.95
N ASP A 855 -43.55 -12.77 5.21
CA ASP A 855 -44.83 -12.59 4.50
C ASP A 855 -45.08 -13.67 3.44
N LYS A 856 -44.00 -14.18 2.83
CA LYS A 856 -44.03 -15.26 1.83
C LYS A 856 -44.51 -16.61 2.38
N LEU A 857 -44.47 -16.80 3.69
CA LEU A 857 -44.86 -18.04 4.35
C LEU A 857 -46.39 -18.29 4.36
N SER A 858 -47.19 -17.38 3.80
CA SER A 858 -48.65 -17.35 3.92
C SER A 858 -49.43 -18.17 2.87
N SER A 859 -48.74 -18.90 1.99
CA SER A 859 -49.36 -19.76 0.98
C SER A 859 -49.11 -21.23 1.31
N GLY A 860 -50.16 -21.99 1.65
CA GLY A 860 -50.04 -23.42 2.00
C GLY A 860 -49.12 -24.22 1.07
N GLY A 861 -48.44 -25.23 1.64
CA GLY A 861 -47.33 -25.95 1.02
C GLY A 861 -46.59 -26.78 2.08
N LYS A 862 -45.32 -27.12 1.86
CA LYS A 862 -44.45 -27.79 2.83
C LYS A 862 -43.30 -26.89 3.26
N ALA A 863 -43.10 -26.79 4.57
CA ALA A 863 -41.99 -26.07 5.18
C ALA A 863 -41.14 -27.01 6.04
N VAL A 864 -39.82 -26.84 5.99
CA VAL A 864 -38.90 -27.49 6.92
C VAL A 864 -38.23 -26.44 7.81
N LEU A 865 -38.25 -26.64 9.12
CA LEU A 865 -37.51 -25.83 10.08
C LEU A 865 -36.25 -26.60 10.49
N LEU A 866 -35.09 -26.04 10.15
CA LEU A 866 -33.77 -26.54 10.52
C LEU A 866 -33.34 -25.90 11.83
N ILE A 867 -33.00 -26.73 12.81
CA ILE A 867 -32.56 -26.28 14.13
C ILE A 867 -31.20 -26.91 14.42
N HIS A 868 -30.20 -26.06 14.61
CA HIS A 868 -28.83 -26.48 14.90
C HIS A 868 -28.70 -27.07 16.31
N GLY A 869 -27.56 -27.72 16.54
CA GLY A 869 -27.17 -28.22 17.85
C GLY A 869 -26.48 -27.22 18.76
N ILE A 870 -25.58 -27.73 19.60
CA ILE A 870 -24.71 -26.93 20.47
C ILE A 870 -23.64 -26.11 19.71
N ILE A 871 -23.60 -26.22 18.39
CA ILE A 871 -22.67 -25.48 17.53
C ILE A 871 -23.19 -24.04 17.30
N GLY A 872 -24.51 -23.81 17.36
CA GLY A 872 -25.00 -22.42 17.31
C GLY A 872 -25.13 -21.81 15.91
N ASP A 873 -25.11 -22.60 14.84
CA ASP A 873 -25.21 -22.15 13.43
C ASP A 873 -25.88 -23.20 12.54
N THR A 874 -26.94 -22.84 11.80
CA THR A 874 -27.68 -23.67 10.84
C THR A 874 -27.14 -23.62 9.41
N LYS A 875 -26.14 -22.80 9.10
CA LYS A 875 -25.63 -22.60 7.73
C LYS A 875 -25.16 -23.91 7.08
N TYR A 876 -24.53 -24.81 7.84
CA TYR A 876 -24.15 -26.13 7.29
C TYR A 876 -25.36 -27.01 6.92
N MET A 877 -26.50 -26.85 7.60
CA MET A 877 -27.73 -27.59 7.31
C MET A 877 -28.45 -26.97 6.10
N VAL A 878 -28.57 -25.64 6.05
CA VAL A 878 -29.34 -24.96 5.01
C VAL A 878 -28.75 -25.19 3.62
N GLU A 879 -27.41 -25.14 3.48
CA GLU A 879 -26.76 -25.35 2.19
C GLU A 879 -27.01 -26.76 1.63
N VAL A 880 -26.99 -27.78 2.50
CA VAL A 880 -27.32 -29.16 2.11
C VAL A 880 -28.77 -29.27 1.65
N PHE A 881 -29.70 -28.65 2.37
CA PHE A 881 -31.12 -28.66 2.03
C PHE A 881 -31.41 -27.89 0.74
N LYS A 882 -30.73 -26.77 0.49
CA LYS A 882 -30.87 -26.02 -0.76
C LYS A 882 -30.55 -26.88 -1.99
N GLU A 883 -29.55 -27.76 -1.86
CA GLU A 883 -29.10 -28.64 -2.94
C GLU A 883 -30.01 -29.87 -3.15
N HIS A 884 -30.57 -30.44 -2.08
CA HIS A 884 -31.16 -31.79 -2.13
C HIS A 884 -32.66 -31.87 -1.79
N ALA A 885 -33.27 -30.81 -1.26
CA ALA A 885 -34.64 -30.87 -0.76
C ALA A 885 -35.70 -30.68 -1.86
N ALA A 886 -35.91 -31.72 -2.67
CA ALA A 886 -36.99 -31.75 -3.64
C ALA A 886 -38.38 -31.82 -2.96
N GLY A 887 -39.33 -30.99 -3.40
CA GLY A 887 -40.70 -31.01 -2.89
C GLY A 887 -40.93 -30.24 -1.59
N ILE A 888 -39.97 -29.40 -1.18
CA ILE A 888 -40.12 -28.41 -0.10
C ILE A 888 -40.30 -27.03 -0.74
N ASP A 889 -41.27 -26.25 -0.22
CA ASP A 889 -41.54 -24.89 -0.71
C ASP A 889 -40.77 -23.83 0.09
N PHE A 890 -40.56 -24.10 1.40
CA PHE A 890 -39.92 -23.17 2.33
C PHE A 890 -38.91 -23.87 3.24
N ILE A 891 -37.73 -23.27 3.41
CA ILE A 891 -36.77 -23.64 4.45
C ILE A 891 -36.74 -22.52 5.48
N LEU A 892 -37.05 -22.85 6.73
CA LEU A 892 -36.80 -21.97 7.87
C LEU A 892 -35.55 -22.44 8.59
N THR A 893 -34.79 -21.50 9.13
CA THR A 893 -33.69 -21.81 10.05
C THR A 893 -33.87 -21.05 11.35
N TYR A 894 -33.46 -21.66 12.45
CA TYR A 894 -33.43 -21.00 13.75
C TYR A 894 -32.06 -21.10 14.39
N ASP A 895 -31.35 -19.97 14.40
CA ASP A 895 -30.06 -19.81 15.06
C ASP A 895 -30.27 -19.20 16.44
N TYR A 896 -29.92 -19.91 17.52
CA TYR A 896 -30.25 -19.53 18.90
C TYR A 896 -29.04 -19.54 19.85
N GLU A 897 -29.15 -18.82 20.97
CA GLU A 897 -28.11 -18.83 22.00
C GLU A 897 -28.14 -20.16 22.77
N ASN A 898 -27.00 -20.84 22.79
CA ASN A 898 -26.97 -22.27 22.99
C ASN A 898 -26.03 -22.72 24.14
N LEU A 899 -25.49 -21.79 24.93
CA LEU A 899 -24.60 -22.10 26.06
C LEU A 899 -25.08 -21.54 27.41
N SER A 900 -25.78 -20.41 27.41
CA SER A 900 -26.20 -19.73 28.66
C SER A 900 -27.72 -19.67 28.83
N THR A 901 -28.49 -19.82 27.77
CA THR A 901 -29.96 -19.78 27.76
C THR A 901 -30.51 -21.17 27.95
N ALA A 902 -31.39 -21.35 28.95
CA ALA A 902 -32.04 -22.63 29.22
C ALA A 902 -32.79 -23.15 27.98
N VAL A 903 -32.74 -24.46 27.72
CA VAL A 903 -33.39 -25.10 26.56
C VAL A 903 -34.88 -24.77 26.51
N SER A 904 -35.51 -24.74 27.68
CA SER A 904 -36.93 -24.40 27.85
C SER A 904 -37.25 -22.99 27.36
N GLN A 905 -36.44 -22.00 27.77
CA GLN A 905 -36.59 -20.61 27.35
C GLN A 905 -36.35 -20.45 25.84
N THR A 906 -35.34 -21.11 25.29
CA THR A 906 -35.08 -21.11 23.84
C THR A 906 -36.28 -21.65 23.04
N ALA A 907 -36.91 -22.72 23.52
CA ALA A 907 -38.10 -23.29 22.89
C ALA A 907 -39.30 -22.33 22.96
N GLU A 908 -39.50 -21.60 24.06
CA GLU A 908 -40.54 -20.58 24.18
C GLU A 908 -40.31 -19.38 23.25
N ILE A 909 -39.06 -18.92 23.12
CA ILE A 909 -38.70 -17.85 22.18
C ILE A 909 -38.98 -18.30 20.74
N LEU A 910 -38.61 -19.53 20.39
CA LEU A 910 -38.92 -20.12 19.10
C LEU A 910 -40.43 -20.20 18.85
N HIS A 911 -41.21 -20.65 19.83
CA HIS A 911 -42.67 -20.69 19.75
C HIS A 911 -43.25 -19.31 19.41
N ASN A 912 -42.80 -18.28 20.11
CA ASN A 912 -43.26 -16.91 19.89
C ASN A 912 -42.91 -16.39 18.49
N LYS A 913 -41.71 -16.71 17.98
CA LYS A 913 -41.30 -16.34 16.61
C LYS A 913 -42.09 -17.08 15.54
N LEU A 914 -42.37 -18.37 15.73
CA LEU A 914 -43.20 -19.15 14.81
C LEU A 914 -44.66 -18.65 14.80
N LYS A 915 -45.21 -18.29 15.96
CA LYS A 915 -46.53 -17.65 16.06
C LYS A 915 -46.56 -16.30 15.35
N ALA A 916 -45.53 -15.48 15.54
CA ALA A 916 -45.41 -14.20 14.84
C ALA A 916 -45.31 -14.38 13.31
N ALA A 917 -44.73 -15.50 12.85
CA ALA A 917 -44.71 -15.89 11.44
C ALA A 917 -46.02 -16.50 10.93
N GLY A 918 -47.04 -16.69 11.79
CA GLY A 918 -48.38 -17.16 11.44
C GLY A 918 -48.72 -18.60 11.84
N PHE A 919 -47.74 -19.40 12.32
CA PHE A 919 -48.01 -20.78 12.74
C PHE A 919 -48.93 -20.84 13.96
N GLY A 920 -49.93 -21.73 13.93
CA GLY A 920 -50.95 -21.86 14.97
C GLY A 920 -52.08 -20.82 14.90
N GLY A 921 -52.06 -19.91 13.91
CA GLY A 921 -53.16 -18.98 13.62
C GLY A 921 -54.29 -19.61 12.78
N ALA A 922 -55.34 -18.82 12.49
CA ALA A 922 -56.48 -19.26 11.69
C ALA A 922 -56.20 -19.37 10.17
N GLY A 923 -55.04 -18.88 9.71
CA GLY A 923 -54.63 -18.88 8.30
C GLY A 923 -54.12 -20.23 7.80
N LYS A 924 -54.13 -20.43 6.48
CA LYS A 924 -53.63 -21.66 5.83
C LYS A 924 -52.10 -21.64 5.74
N MET A 925 -51.44 -22.06 6.82
CA MET A 925 -49.98 -22.17 6.88
C MET A 925 -49.45 -23.44 6.18
N PRO A 926 -48.17 -23.45 5.76
CA PRO A 926 -47.50 -24.67 5.31
C PRO A 926 -47.46 -25.75 6.38
N GLU A 927 -47.45 -27.02 5.95
CA GLU A 927 -47.16 -28.16 6.82
C GLU A 927 -45.71 -28.06 7.30
N LEU A 928 -45.51 -27.98 8.62
CA LEU A 928 -44.18 -27.79 9.21
C LEU A 928 -43.56 -29.12 9.68
N SER A 929 -42.42 -29.46 9.09
CA SER A 929 -41.52 -30.51 9.60
C SER A 929 -40.32 -29.87 10.29
N ILE A 930 -39.91 -30.38 11.46
CA ILE A 930 -38.71 -29.94 12.15
C ILE A 930 -37.60 -30.96 11.96
N VAL A 931 -36.43 -30.51 11.49
CA VAL A 931 -35.19 -31.29 11.48
C VAL A 931 -34.25 -30.68 12.49
N ALA A 932 -34.02 -31.41 13.58
CA ALA A 932 -33.30 -30.91 14.72
C ALA A 932 -32.04 -31.74 14.96
N HIS A 933 -30.88 -31.08 14.89
CA HIS A 933 -29.60 -31.73 15.12
C HIS A 933 -29.17 -31.57 16.58
N SER A 934 -28.62 -32.65 17.17
CA SER A 934 -27.97 -32.60 18.48
C SER A 934 -28.87 -31.93 19.53
N MET A 935 -28.37 -30.96 20.30
CA MET A 935 -29.15 -30.21 21.31
C MET A 935 -30.42 -29.52 20.76
N GLY A 936 -30.46 -29.15 19.48
CA GLY A 936 -31.66 -28.62 18.84
C GLY A 936 -32.84 -29.58 18.94
N GLY A 937 -32.57 -30.89 19.05
CA GLY A 937 -33.58 -31.90 19.32
C GLY A 937 -34.26 -31.74 20.67
N LEU A 938 -33.52 -31.34 21.71
CA LEU A 938 -34.10 -31.07 23.03
C LEU A 938 -34.94 -29.80 23.03
N VAL A 939 -34.50 -28.75 22.32
CA VAL A 939 -35.29 -27.53 22.09
C VAL A 939 -36.60 -27.88 21.39
N SER A 940 -36.53 -28.72 20.36
CA SER A 940 -37.69 -29.12 19.56
C SER A 940 -38.66 -29.99 20.35
N ARG A 941 -38.14 -30.94 21.13
CA ARG A 941 -38.94 -31.77 22.03
C ARG A 941 -39.63 -30.92 23.08
N TRP A 942 -38.90 -30.00 23.73
CA TRP A 942 -39.51 -29.09 24.69
C TRP A 942 -40.61 -28.23 24.06
N LEU A 943 -40.36 -27.68 22.86
CA LEU A 943 -41.35 -26.94 22.09
C LEU A 943 -42.63 -27.76 21.87
N ILE A 944 -42.50 -29.00 21.42
CA ILE A 944 -43.65 -29.83 21.03
C ILE A 944 -44.38 -30.43 22.23
N GLU A 945 -43.62 -30.82 23.25
CA GLU A 945 -44.11 -31.65 24.36
C GLU A 945 -44.50 -30.83 25.59
N GLN A 946 -43.87 -29.67 25.81
CA GLN A 946 -44.01 -28.89 27.05
C GLN A 946 -44.61 -27.51 26.83
N VAL A 947 -44.42 -26.88 25.66
CA VAL A 947 -44.97 -25.55 25.38
C VAL A 947 -46.46 -25.63 25.01
N PRO A 948 -47.37 -24.97 25.73
CA PRO A 948 -48.80 -25.03 25.43
C PRO A 948 -49.16 -24.44 24.05
N GLY A 949 -50.07 -25.11 23.33
CA GLY A 949 -50.64 -24.60 22.09
C GLY A 949 -49.81 -24.84 20.83
N VAL A 950 -48.84 -25.76 20.88
CA VAL A 950 -48.10 -26.24 19.70
C VAL A 950 -48.89 -27.36 19.02
N ASN A 951 -49.62 -27.02 17.96
CA ASN A 951 -50.42 -27.97 17.16
C ASN A 951 -50.14 -27.88 15.65
N TYR A 952 -49.13 -27.11 15.27
CA TYR A 952 -48.78 -26.77 13.88
C TYR A 952 -47.56 -27.56 13.36
N VAL A 953 -46.92 -28.38 14.20
CA VAL A 953 -45.83 -29.27 13.80
C VAL A 953 -46.41 -30.61 13.36
N LYS A 954 -46.04 -31.09 12.19
CA LYS A 954 -46.49 -32.38 11.65
C LYS A 954 -45.49 -33.50 11.91
N ARG A 955 -44.21 -33.20 11.80
CA ARG A 955 -43.12 -34.18 11.89
C ARG A 955 -41.95 -33.60 12.66
N LEU A 956 -41.36 -34.41 13.53
CA LEU A 956 -40.11 -34.13 14.23
C LEU A 956 -39.09 -35.19 13.83
N ILE A 957 -37.98 -34.76 13.24
CA ILE A 957 -36.85 -35.61 12.85
C ILE A 957 -35.66 -35.20 13.72
N LEU A 958 -35.28 -36.11 14.61
CA LEU A 958 -34.16 -35.95 15.53
C LEU A 958 -32.92 -36.58 14.92
N VAL A 959 -31.83 -35.82 14.84
CA VAL A 959 -30.58 -36.26 14.21
C VAL A 959 -29.46 -36.14 15.24
N GLY A 960 -28.97 -37.28 15.74
CA GLY A 960 -27.92 -37.32 16.77
C GLY A 960 -28.28 -36.61 18.09
N SER A 961 -29.56 -36.46 18.42
CA SER A 961 -29.99 -35.67 19.59
C SER A 961 -29.76 -36.41 20.92
N PRO A 962 -29.20 -35.78 21.97
CA PRO A 962 -28.91 -36.43 23.26
C PRO A 962 -30.15 -36.49 24.16
N CYS A 963 -31.18 -37.25 23.78
CA CYS A 963 -32.44 -37.35 24.53
C CYS A 963 -32.28 -37.89 25.97
N GLY A 964 -31.22 -38.66 26.23
CA GLY A 964 -30.84 -39.14 27.56
C GLY A 964 -29.68 -38.36 28.21
N GLY A 965 -29.23 -37.28 27.58
CA GLY A 965 -28.11 -36.46 28.02
C GLY A 965 -26.75 -36.87 27.45
N SER A 966 -25.74 -36.04 27.73
CA SER A 966 -24.33 -36.27 27.42
C SER A 966 -23.45 -35.70 28.54
N GLU A 967 -22.41 -36.42 28.93
CA GLU A 967 -21.54 -36.03 30.05
C GLU A 967 -20.58 -34.89 29.66
N MET A 968 -20.40 -33.91 30.56
CA MET A 968 -19.61 -32.70 30.28
C MET A 968 -18.13 -32.96 29.96
N ALA A 969 -17.49 -33.89 30.67
CA ALA A 969 -16.11 -34.29 30.36
C ALA A 969 -16.00 -34.94 28.98
N LYS A 970 -17.03 -35.69 28.58
CA LYS A 970 -17.12 -36.32 27.26
C LYS A 970 -17.36 -35.27 26.17
N LEU A 971 -18.18 -34.26 26.44
CA LEU A 971 -18.44 -33.13 25.55
C LEU A 971 -17.18 -32.31 25.22
N GLY A 972 -16.27 -32.08 26.18
CA GLY A 972 -15.00 -31.39 25.92
C GLY A 972 -14.11 -32.15 24.94
N VAL A 973 -13.91 -33.45 25.17
CA VAL A 973 -13.14 -34.33 24.28
C VAL A 973 -13.82 -34.44 22.91
N SER A 974 -15.14 -34.57 22.89
CA SER A 974 -15.93 -34.58 21.65
C SER A 974 -15.83 -33.27 20.89
N ALA A 975 -15.94 -32.09 21.52
CA ALA A 975 -15.83 -30.80 20.84
C ALA A 975 -14.47 -30.61 20.16
N PHE A 976 -13.39 -30.99 20.86
CA PHE A 976 -12.05 -31.03 20.30
C PHE A 976 -11.95 -31.97 19.09
N GLY A 977 -12.49 -33.19 19.22
CA GLY A 977 -12.50 -34.18 18.14
C GLY A 977 -13.33 -33.74 16.93
N LEU A 978 -14.50 -33.14 17.14
CA LEU A 978 -15.36 -32.60 16.08
C LEU A 978 -14.71 -31.40 15.38
N LEU A 979 -14.02 -30.52 16.12
CA LEU A 979 -13.27 -29.41 15.53
C LEU A 979 -12.11 -29.93 14.67
N THR A 980 -11.40 -30.97 15.11
CA THR A 980 -10.42 -31.69 14.29
C THR A 980 -11.05 -32.16 12.97
N GLN A 981 -12.23 -32.76 13.01
CA GLN A 981 -12.91 -33.19 11.79
C GLN A 981 -13.25 -32.00 10.89
N ALA A 982 -13.84 -30.94 11.45
CA ALA A 982 -14.25 -29.75 10.72
C ALA A 982 -13.06 -29.05 10.00
N LEU A 983 -11.88 -29.05 10.59
CA LEU A 983 -10.65 -28.50 9.98
C LEU A 983 -10.16 -29.31 8.76
N ASN A 984 -10.53 -30.59 8.65
CA ASN A 984 -9.99 -31.51 7.63
C ASN A 984 -10.99 -31.94 6.56
N VAL A 985 -12.24 -31.45 6.62
CA VAL A 985 -13.30 -31.74 5.65
C VAL A 985 -13.51 -30.61 4.64
N THR A 986 -14.12 -30.93 3.50
CA THR A 986 -14.61 -29.96 2.50
C THR A 986 -16.13 -29.80 2.59
N GLY A 987 -16.67 -28.77 1.94
CA GLY A 987 -18.12 -28.54 1.84
C GLY A 987 -18.74 -27.85 3.07
N PRO A 988 -20.08 -27.92 3.22
CA PRO A 988 -20.84 -27.15 4.22
C PRO A 988 -20.43 -27.40 5.68
N VAL A 989 -19.84 -28.57 5.99
CA VAL A 989 -19.40 -28.91 7.36
C VAL A 989 -18.38 -27.90 7.91
N LYS A 990 -17.65 -27.17 7.05
CA LYS A 990 -16.72 -26.11 7.48
C LYS A 990 -17.39 -24.98 8.27
N TYR A 991 -18.69 -24.73 8.07
CA TYR A 991 -19.42 -23.72 8.86
C TYR A 991 -19.50 -24.10 10.36
N ALA A 992 -19.32 -25.38 10.70
CA ALA A 992 -19.29 -25.82 12.09
C ALA A 992 -18.05 -25.33 12.87
N ILE A 993 -16.98 -24.90 12.18
CA ILE A 993 -15.72 -24.47 12.83
C ILE A 993 -15.98 -23.32 13.81
N THR A 994 -16.73 -22.29 13.41
CA THR A 994 -16.98 -21.11 14.24
C THR A 994 -17.70 -21.48 15.53
N GLY A 995 -18.75 -22.27 15.41
CA GLY A 995 -19.54 -22.76 16.53
C GLY A 995 -18.80 -23.72 17.46
N LEU A 996 -18.02 -24.65 16.90
CA LEU A 996 -17.22 -25.61 17.68
C LEU A 996 -16.07 -24.91 18.43
N SER A 997 -15.44 -23.90 17.82
CA SER A 997 -14.42 -23.10 18.49
C SER A 997 -15.00 -22.22 19.60
N TYR A 998 -16.18 -21.64 19.37
CA TYR A 998 -16.94 -20.92 20.39
C TYR A 998 -17.29 -21.82 21.58
N LEU A 999 -17.80 -23.03 21.29
CA LEU A 999 -18.12 -24.03 22.30
C LEU A 999 -16.87 -24.44 23.10
N LEU A 1000 -15.75 -24.74 22.42
CA LEU A 1000 -14.51 -25.15 23.07
C LEU A 1000 -13.98 -24.06 24.03
N LYS A 1001 -14.00 -22.80 23.60
CA LYS A 1001 -13.66 -21.62 24.42
C LYS A 1001 -14.53 -21.56 25.69
N HIS A 1002 -15.84 -21.67 25.54
CA HIS A 1002 -16.77 -21.53 26.67
C HIS A 1002 -16.76 -22.74 27.60
N LEU A 1003 -16.61 -23.96 27.10
CA LEU A 1003 -16.46 -25.15 27.95
C LEU A 1003 -15.28 -25.02 28.94
N LYS A 1004 -14.24 -24.29 28.55
CA LYS A 1004 -13.04 -24.08 29.36
C LYS A 1004 -13.15 -22.88 30.30
N LEU A 1005 -13.86 -21.82 29.90
CA LEU A 1005 -13.92 -20.56 30.65
C LEU A 1005 -15.20 -20.41 31.49
N HIS A 1006 -16.34 -20.85 30.96
CA HIS A 1006 -17.67 -20.62 31.49
C HIS A 1006 -18.60 -21.82 31.16
N PRO A 1007 -18.59 -22.92 31.93
CA PRO A 1007 -19.57 -23.98 31.77
C PRO A 1007 -20.97 -23.45 32.12
N GLY A 1008 -21.65 -22.89 31.11
CA GLY A 1008 -22.93 -22.20 31.24
C GLY A 1008 -24.09 -23.12 31.65
N THR A 1009 -25.23 -22.49 31.98
CA THR A 1009 -26.42 -23.17 32.51
C THR A 1009 -26.98 -24.25 31.57
N THR A 1010 -26.95 -24.03 30.25
CA THR A 1010 -27.45 -24.99 29.25
C THR A 1010 -26.64 -26.29 29.24
N LEU A 1011 -25.33 -26.21 29.49
CA LEU A 1011 -24.46 -27.39 29.55
C LEU A 1011 -24.78 -28.28 30.76
N GLN A 1012 -25.24 -27.69 31.87
CA GLN A 1012 -25.72 -28.44 33.02
C GLN A 1012 -27.02 -29.18 32.71
N GLU A 1013 -27.92 -28.57 31.93
CA GLU A 1013 -29.18 -29.21 31.48
C GLU A 1013 -28.94 -30.42 30.56
N LEU A 1014 -27.79 -30.50 29.88
CA LEU A 1014 -27.42 -31.66 29.05
C LEU A 1014 -26.91 -32.85 29.86
N SER A 1015 -26.54 -32.65 31.13
CA SER A 1015 -25.98 -33.71 31.97
C SER A 1015 -27.03 -34.79 32.24
N PRO A 1016 -26.69 -36.09 32.14
CA PRO A 1016 -27.62 -37.16 32.46
C PRO A 1016 -28.29 -36.96 33.82
N GLY A 1017 -29.62 -37.03 33.85
CA GLY A 1017 -30.40 -36.84 35.08
C GLY A 1017 -30.71 -35.38 35.44
N SER A 1018 -30.42 -34.40 34.57
CA SER A 1018 -30.87 -33.02 34.77
C SER A 1018 -32.41 -32.89 34.84
N ASP A 1019 -32.91 -31.82 35.48
CA ASP A 1019 -34.35 -31.55 35.57
C ASP A 1019 -35.03 -31.47 34.20
N LEU A 1020 -34.34 -30.91 33.19
CA LEU A 1020 -34.80 -30.86 31.81
C LEU A 1020 -35.06 -32.27 31.26
N LEU A 1021 -34.06 -33.14 31.35
CA LEU A 1021 -34.12 -34.49 30.80
C LEU A 1021 -35.08 -35.37 31.58
N GLN A 1022 -35.19 -35.19 32.90
CA GLN A 1022 -36.19 -35.88 33.71
C GLN A 1022 -37.61 -35.53 33.24
N LYS A 1023 -37.92 -34.24 33.05
CA LYS A 1023 -39.24 -33.81 32.53
C LYS A 1023 -39.53 -34.37 31.15
N LEU A 1024 -38.56 -34.28 30.23
CA LEU A 1024 -38.70 -34.85 28.88
C LEU A 1024 -38.79 -36.38 28.88
N SER A 1025 -38.18 -37.08 29.82
CA SER A 1025 -38.27 -38.54 29.93
C SER A 1025 -39.63 -39.02 30.43
N LEU A 1026 -40.35 -38.17 31.19
CA LEU A 1026 -41.71 -38.43 31.68
C LEU A 1026 -42.78 -37.98 30.68
N SER A 1027 -42.41 -37.15 29.71
CA SER A 1027 -43.31 -36.67 28.67
C SER A 1027 -43.51 -37.71 27.57
N GLY A 1028 -44.77 -37.93 27.17
CA GLY A 1028 -45.09 -38.73 25.99
C GLY A 1028 -44.83 -37.98 24.68
N MET A 1029 -44.73 -38.71 23.57
CA MET A 1029 -44.74 -38.12 22.23
C MET A 1029 -46.06 -37.37 22.00
N ALA A 1030 -46.00 -36.16 21.43
CA ALA A 1030 -47.20 -35.35 21.21
C ALA A 1030 -48.16 -35.98 20.20
N ASP A 1031 -49.45 -35.92 20.51
CA ASP A 1031 -50.52 -36.42 19.65
C ASP A 1031 -50.47 -35.75 18.26
N LYS A 1032 -50.59 -36.57 17.21
CA LYS A 1032 -50.58 -36.17 15.77
C LYS A 1032 -49.24 -35.70 15.21
N VAL A 1033 -48.15 -35.74 15.99
CA VAL A 1033 -46.78 -35.49 15.50
C VAL A 1033 -46.09 -36.81 15.18
N GLN A 1034 -45.48 -36.91 14.01
CA GLN A 1034 -44.68 -38.07 13.61
C GLN A 1034 -43.23 -37.89 14.09
N TYR A 1035 -42.76 -38.76 14.98
CA TYR A 1035 -41.38 -38.76 15.48
C TYR A 1035 -40.52 -39.74 14.68
N HIS A 1036 -39.35 -39.28 14.23
CA HIS A 1036 -38.32 -40.09 13.61
C HIS A 1036 -36.94 -39.76 14.19
N ILE A 1037 -36.06 -40.75 14.26
CA ILE A 1037 -34.68 -40.59 14.72
C ILE A 1037 -33.72 -41.13 13.68
N ILE A 1038 -32.70 -40.35 13.36
CA ILE A 1038 -31.52 -40.81 12.61
C ILE A 1038 -30.34 -40.84 13.56
N GLY A 1039 -29.89 -42.06 13.87
CA GLY A 1039 -28.81 -42.33 14.82
C GLY A 1039 -27.56 -42.83 14.13
N GLY A 1040 -26.46 -42.13 14.33
CA GLY A 1040 -25.14 -42.43 13.78
C GLY A 1040 -24.43 -43.46 14.63
N ASN A 1041 -23.77 -44.40 13.98
CA ASN A 1041 -22.90 -45.37 14.63
C ASN A 1041 -21.55 -45.40 13.93
N THR A 1042 -20.50 -44.89 14.59
CA THR A 1042 -19.16 -44.88 14.02
C THR A 1042 -18.51 -46.25 13.92
N ASP A 1043 -18.98 -47.26 14.66
CA ASP A 1043 -18.47 -48.63 14.48
C ASP A 1043 -18.78 -49.17 13.08
N LEU A 1044 -19.89 -48.74 12.47
CA LEU A 1044 -20.25 -49.10 11.10
C LEU A 1044 -19.33 -48.44 10.06
N LEU A 1045 -18.56 -47.40 10.44
CA LEU A 1045 -17.58 -46.77 9.54
C LEU A 1045 -16.30 -47.59 9.37
N LYS A 1046 -16.02 -48.59 10.21
CA LYS A 1046 -14.78 -49.40 10.09
C LYS A 1046 -14.68 -50.05 8.71
N ASP A 1047 -15.79 -50.50 8.16
CA ASP A 1047 -15.85 -51.14 6.84
C ASP A 1047 -16.45 -50.21 5.76
N TYR A 1048 -16.30 -48.90 5.95
CA TYR A 1048 -16.81 -47.90 5.04
C TYR A 1048 -16.16 -48.00 3.65
N ASN A 1049 -16.99 -48.28 2.64
CA ASN A 1049 -16.61 -48.39 1.23
C ASN A 1049 -17.20 -47.26 0.35
N GLY A 1050 -17.87 -46.26 0.95
CA GLY A 1050 -18.44 -45.14 0.20
C GLY A 1050 -17.38 -44.17 -0.34
N ASP A 1051 -17.76 -43.20 -1.17
CA ASP A 1051 -16.80 -42.38 -1.92
C ASP A 1051 -16.14 -41.24 -1.10
N ASP A 1052 -16.65 -40.93 0.09
CA ASP A 1052 -16.11 -39.86 0.92
C ASP A 1052 -14.69 -40.18 1.45
N PHE A 1053 -13.69 -39.48 0.91
CA PHE A 1053 -12.27 -39.66 1.25
C PHE A 1053 -11.95 -39.41 2.73
N PHE A 1054 -12.68 -38.51 3.39
CA PHE A 1054 -12.48 -38.20 4.79
C PHE A 1054 -13.02 -39.32 5.69
N LEU A 1055 -14.20 -39.86 5.37
CA LEU A 1055 -14.74 -41.02 6.08
C LEU A 1055 -13.86 -42.27 5.89
N LYS A 1056 -13.26 -42.47 4.71
CA LYS A 1056 -12.24 -43.52 4.50
C LYS A 1056 -11.04 -43.36 5.43
N ARG A 1057 -10.57 -42.14 5.66
CA ARG A 1057 -9.47 -41.86 6.59
C ARG A 1057 -9.86 -42.12 8.05
N ILE A 1058 -11.05 -41.69 8.47
CA ILE A 1058 -11.60 -42.02 9.79
C ILE A 1058 -11.71 -43.54 9.96
N ALA A 1059 -12.22 -44.26 8.95
CA ALA A 1059 -12.31 -45.71 8.94
C ALA A 1059 -10.95 -46.39 9.13
N ALA A 1060 -9.91 -45.91 8.45
CA ALA A 1060 -8.55 -46.40 8.62
C ALA A 1060 -8.01 -46.11 10.04
N SER A 1061 -8.17 -44.89 10.55
CA SER A 1061 -7.71 -44.53 11.91
C SER A 1061 -8.46 -45.29 13.02
N LEU A 1062 -9.73 -45.65 12.80
CA LEU A 1062 -10.51 -46.53 13.68
C LEU A 1062 -9.95 -47.96 13.72
N LYS A 1063 -9.47 -48.49 12.59
CA LYS A 1063 -8.82 -49.82 12.51
C LYS A 1063 -7.49 -49.84 13.28
N ASP A 1064 -6.72 -48.76 13.14
CA ASP A 1064 -5.37 -48.65 13.70
C ASP A 1064 -5.34 -48.15 15.15
N LYS A 1065 -6.50 -47.89 15.77
CA LYS A 1065 -6.66 -47.39 17.16
C LYS A 1065 -5.84 -46.12 17.45
N ILE A 1066 -5.70 -45.23 16.46
CA ILE A 1066 -4.95 -43.98 16.62
C ILE A 1066 -5.76 -42.99 17.48
N LEU A 1067 -5.06 -42.07 18.15
CA LEU A 1067 -5.47 -41.16 19.24
C LEU A 1067 -6.97 -40.88 19.40
N TYR A 1068 -7.65 -40.26 18.42
CA TYR A 1068 -9.03 -39.77 18.59
C TYR A 1068 -10.15 -40.83 18.43
N PRO A 1069 -10.11 -41.70 17.41
CA PRO A 1069 -10.96 -42.90 17.37
C PRO A 1069 -10.82 -43.78 18.63
N GLY A 1070 -9.59 -43.99 19.10
CA GLY A 1070 -9.31 -44.73 20.32
C GLY A 1070 -9.86 -44.07 21.59
N LEU A 1071 -9.71 -42.74 21.69
CA LEU A 1071 -10.30 -41.93 22.77
C LEU A 1071 -11.82 -42.03 22.79
N SER A 1072 -12.52 -41.85 21.66
CA SER A 1072 -13.99 -41.99 21.62
C SER A 1072 -14.47 -43.40 22.01
N PHE A 1073 -13.77 -44.44 21.56
CA PHE A 1073 -14.06 -45.83 21.91
C PHE A 1073 -13.85 -46.12 23.41
N ALA A 1074 -12.80 -45.55 24.02
CA ALA A 1074 -12.54 -45.67 25.45
C ALA A 1074 -13.49 -44.80 26.30
N LEU A 1075 -13.85 -43.62 25.80
CA LEU A 1075 -14.66 -42.62 26.48
C LEU A 1075 -16.14 -43.02 26.62
N TYR A 1076 -16.69 -43.75 25.64
CA TYR A 1076 -18.07 -44.26 25.68
C TYR A 1076 -18.18 -45.73 26.09
N GLU A 1077 -17.16 -46.28 26.75
CA GLU A 1077 -17.17 -47.67 27.26
C GLU A 1077 -17.57 -48.73 26.22
N LYS A 1078 -17.26 -48.49 24.93
CA LYS A 1078 -17.65 -49.33 23.79
C LYS A 1078 -19.15 -49.35 23.45
N GLU A 1079 -19.98 -48.46 24.01
CA GLU A 1079 -21.36 -48.28 23.56
C GLU A 1079 -21.38 -47.69 22.12
N PRO A 1080 -22.30 -48.16 21.23
CA PRO A 1080 -22.49 -47.55 19.92
C PRO A 1080 -22.83 -46.06 20.01
N ASN A 1081 -22.10 -45.22 19.29
CA ASN A 1081 -22.21 -43.76 19.37
C ASN A 1081 -21.80 -43.08 18.05
N ASP A 1082 -22.10 -41.79 17.94
CA ASP A 1082 -21.72 -40.95 16.80
C ASP A 1082 -20.52 -40.03 17.07
N MET A 1083 -19.71 -40.33 18.11
CA MET A 1083 -18.62 -39.53 18.69
C MET A 1083 -19.04 -38.37 19.61
N ALA A 1084 -20.33 -38.07 19.74
CA ALA A 1084 -20.82 -37.07 20.70
C ALA A 1084 -21.97 -37.59 21.59
N VAL A 1085 -22.77 -38.51 21.07
CA VAL A 1085 -23.96 -39.03 21.74
C VAL A 1085 -24.04 -40.54 21.49
N THR A 1086 -24.40 -41.31 22.53
CA THR A 1086 -24.63 -42.76 22.40
C THR A 1086 -26.00 -43.03 21.76
N LEU A 1087 -26.14 -44.12 21.00
CA LEU A 1087 -27.44 -44.52 20.43
C LEU A 1087 -28.50 -44.69 21.53
N LYS A 1088 -28.09 -45.19 22.70
CA LYS A 1088 -28.94 -45.31 23.89
C LYS A 1088 -29.50 -43.95 24.34
N SER A 1089 -28.66 -42.93 24.39
CA SER A 1089 -29.09 -41.56 24.70
C SER A 1089 -30.03 -41.01 23.62
N MET A 1090 -29.77 -41.27 22.33
CA MET A 1090 -30.66 -40.84 21.25
C MET A 1090 -32.06 -41.45 21.34
N GLN A 1091 -32.14 -42.72 21.74
CA GLN A 1091 -33.38 -43.48 21.84
C GLN A 1091 -34.16 -43.27 23.16
N ALA A 1092 -33.66 -42.44 24.08
CA ALA A 1092 -34.27 -42.20 25.39
C ALA A 1092 -35.51 -41.28 25.31
N ILE A 1093 -36.53 -41.73 24.57
CA ILE A 1093 -37.82 -41.05 24.41
C ILE A 1093 -38.92 -42.00 24.87
N HIS A 1094 -39.80 -41.51 25.73
CA HIS A 1094 -40.93 -42.30 26.22
C HIS A 1094 -41.87 -42.68 25.06
N GLN A 1095 -42.28 -43.96 25.02
CA GLN A 1095 -43.19 -44.54 23.99
C GLN A 1095 -42.60 -44.66 22.57
N LEU A 1096 -41.30 -44.46 22.39
CA LEU A 1096 -40.65 -44.63 21.08
C LEU A 1096 -40.69 -46.09 20.61
N ASP A 1097 -41.21 -46.35 19.41
CA ASP A 1097 -41.04 -47.62 18.72
C ASP A 1097 -39.74 -47.59 17.92
N ALA A 1098 -38.70 -48.19 18.50
CA ALA A 1098 -37.37 -48.23 17.88
C ALA A 1098 -37.36 -48.93 16.50
N THR A 1099 -38.31 -49.84 16.22
CA THR A 1099 -38.33 -50.59 14.96
C THR A 1099 -38.94 -49.80 13.81
N ALA A 1100 -39.93 -48.94 14.10
CA ALA A 1100 -40.62 -48.13 13.11
C ALA A 1100 -40.03 -46.71 12.96
N GLN A 1101 -39.46 -46.16 14.04
CA GLN A 1101 -39.14 -44.75 14.13
C GLN A 1101 -37.63 -44.44 14.13
N VAL A 1102 -36.76 -45.43 14.31
CA VAL A 1102 -35.31 -45.22 14.39
C VAL A 1102 -34.60 -45.82 13.18
N GLN A 1103 -33.76 -45.01 12.54
CA GLN A 1103 -32.86 -45.45 11.47
C GLN A 1103 -31.42 -45.28 11.91
N ILE A 1104 -30.69 -46.41 12.02
CA ILE A 1104 -29.26 -46.40 12.32
C ILE A 1104 -28.48 -46.29 11.00
N VAL A 1105 -27.44 -45.45 10.98
CA VAL A 1105 -26.63 -45.14 9.80
C VAL A 1105 -25.14 -45.14 10.11
N ALA A 1106 -24.32 -45.47 9.12
CA ALA A 1106 -22.86 -45.37 9.21
C ALA A 1106 -22.41 -43.90 9.10
N SER A 1107 -22.56 -43.14 10.19
CA SER A 1107 -22.23 -41.72 10.26
C SER A 1107 -21.68 -41.35 11.63
N ASN A 1108 -20.90 -40.26 11.68
CA ASN A 1108 -20.57 -39.56 12.91
C ASN A 1108 -21.46 -38.31 13.10
N HIS A 1109 -21.25 -37.59 14.19
CA HIS A 1109 -22.10 -36.48 14.62
C HIS A 1109 -22.13 -35.28 13.65
N LEU A 1110 -21.07 -35.05 12.86
CA LEU A 1110 -20.99 -33.95 11.89
C LEU A 1110 -21.42 -34.37 10.47
N THR A 1111 -21.44 -35.67 10.16
CA THR A 1111 -21.59 -36.13 8.78
C THR A 1111 -23.02 -36.51 8.38
N TYR A 1112 -24.00 -36.40 9.27
CA TYR A 1112 -25.41 -36.75 8.97
C TYR A 1112 -26.01 -36.02 7.75
N PHE A 1113 -25.54 -34.80 7.47
CA PHE A 1113 -26.03 -33.97 6.38
C PHE A 1113 -25.13 -34.04 5.14
N ARG A 1114 -24.15 -34.94 5.11
CA ARG A 1114 -23.16 -35.03 4.03
C ARG A 1114 -22.98 -36.45 3.52
N GLU A 1115 -23.01 -37.43 4.41
CA GLU A 1115 -22.83 -38.83 4.04
C GLU A 1115 -24.08 -39.33 3.28
N GLY A 1116 -23.87 -40.06 2.20
CA GLY A 1116 -24.92 -40.36 1.22
C GLY A 1116 -26.07 -41.20 1.78
N GLU A 1117 -25.80 -42.19 2.63
CA GLU A 1117 -26.83 -43.05 3.22
C GLU A 1117 -27.69 -42.26 4.23
N SER A 1118 -27.05 -41.53 5.14
CA SER A 1118 -27.67 -40.73 6.19
C SER A 1118 -28.47 -39.58 5.62
N LEU A 1119 -27.91 -38.83 4.66
CA LEU A 1119 -28.62 -37.74 3.99
C LEU A 1119 -29.81 -38.28 3.18
N THR A 1120 -29.65 -39.40 2.47
CA THR A 1120 -30.76 -40.02 1.72
C THR A 1120 -31.89 -40.45 2.66
N LYS A 1121 -31.56 -41.06 3.80
CA LYS A 1121 -32.55 -41.45 4.81
C LYS A 1121 -33.23 -40.24 5.44
N LEU A 1122 -32.48 -39.17 5.71
CA LEU A 1122 -33.02 -37.90 6.20
C LEU A 1122 -34.00 -37.28 5.21
N LEU A 1123 -33.61 -37.12 3.96
CA LEU A 1123 -34.44 -36.49 2.93
C LEU A 1123 -35.71 -37.28 2.61
N LYS A 1124 -35.68 -38.62 2.71
CA LYS A 1124 -36.88 -39.46 2.54
C LYS A 1124 -37.95 -39.25 3.62
N LEU A 1125 -37.57 -38.70 4.77
CA LEU A 1125 -38.51 -38.42 5.87
C LEU A 1125 -39.19 -37.05 5.73
N ILE A 1126 -38.81 -36.24 4.73
CA ILE A 1126 -39.25 -34.86 4.56
C ILE A 1126 -40.14 -34.78 3.32
#